data_AF-A0A369RPN4-F1
#
_entry.id   AF-A0A369RPN4-F1
#
_cell.length_a   1.000
_cell.length_b   1.000
_cell.length_c   1.000
_cell.angle_alpha   90.00
_cell.angle_beta   90.00
_cell.angle_gamma   90.00
#
_symmetry.space_group_name_H-M   'P 1'
#
loop_
_entity.id
_entity.type
_entity.pdbx_description
1 polymer ?
#
loop_
_entity_poly.entity_id
_entity_poly.type
_entity_poly.pdbx_seq_one_letter_code
_entity_poly.pdbx_strand_id
1 'polypeptide(L)'
;MAGSGKTTTVCQSVRQATNMGLFKSNGCYWMKIGHISNIELCQELKILGIRLNMEWKENIQSIGEICAHLSSSLEANSRLSDTLFIFDDIWKKDHYEYLSFAKKSISTSRFKYLENELDHHCISLPENLTYDEAIELLALLAGNDNAQTLRENPVVKKVIDSCQGLPLAIALIGGLDLKTEKEWNAAKDIIADESIDIGLAHYDFNLYGTLQLSVDSLDNENKRLFEKLAVFKRVSIPIQSVTSLWYYNEINKIKAQKKAQLLLREMHNKSLLTYDKENTCMSNKLSYICFMLILNWEDFDQLKQLLKQQQPCLDVVDRDVIQMILWVDMSDSWIKQRALQLAKENVRNGESYWSMSRCSTSATTQYTYDACKAFGKNKWDQSISVSNPDFGPLRIIGTQNNYEDCQIVIQDYQTSQTVLEISTPSMHIGEVEISADGRTAAFQQLSFMDEIVKWIVYDLDKNEEISFAQNDQGEDVKTDFDSVQFCPAQSQTQVIMTLSRDFREVRIWKIEGNCIRPTNKQISRQYKIEYCRWVLVQDSACVLLWEEYRSQRGKFEDYERDDPEKWINECQIEMWNAQQWTCRSFKVPAFIHAKDDDRYFATNHFRHCLPLTYINIYRDAAYMIISYSKLDSGSSTIGLLKMEQDIEFENQFRPILHDVGNVVNILVSGDQSMIAIDCDMRLVQYWKLILKMSGDQVQSRVELDQYGRSMFIPGSNRLLIYDEPNVYEYNLQGDKIAWQDISQTKSVDVGRPQRNPKTTVNTFDLIEFVGIEDCRKYRELINGILEEESTAKDGIRFRYRKKDYTLILFPRFPSYVITVNLTTGKKSVYRLTLSDYARVVYVDDDYLYVWERKEDDACSLKCYKFGDGEHRTQLLQNIEYQRKEGLISKIMMNSNSNQPAAVGHSPLRVNKEKLVDVWGEKDAEMIANVPGFDDLLLLLENGDHIAILDQDGNLCMKRYKDKIKYFHHITQFFNHENLWSDKQLILYQNRSSLNIYSPQTQITLPFRHFRIWDMQWNLQHSQLIIRSDQDYCLVTPVKKT
;
A
#
# COMPACT_ATOMS: atom_id res chain seq x y z
N MET A 1 -30.64 17.22 -43.04
CA MET A 1 -31.39 16.17 -42.28
C MET A 1 -30.67 15.61 -41.04
N ALA A 2 -31.38 14.99 -40.09
CA ALA A 2 -30.78 14.14 -39.04
C ALA A 2 -30.44 12.74 -39.60
N GLY A 3 -29.36 12.11 -39.11
CA GLY A 3 -28.94 10.78 -39.61
C GLY A 3 -28.11 10.79 -40.90
N SER A 4 -27.85 11.97 -41.49
CA SER A 4 -27.10 12.15 -42.76
C SER A 4 -25.57 12.05 -42.65
N GLY A 5 -25.02 11.64 -41.50
CA GLY A 5 -23.57 11.45 -41.34
C GLY A 5 -22.71 12.68 -40.99
N LYS A 6 -23.29 13.85 -40.68
CA LYS A 6 -22.54 15.09 -40.31
C LYS A 6 -21.42 14.90 -39.30
N THR A 7 -21.73 14.32 -38.15
CA THR A 7 -20.77 14.04 -37.08
C THR A 7 -19.64 13.13 -37.57
N THR A 8 -19.97 12.11 -38.37
CA THR A 8 -19.00 11.18 -38.96
C THR A 8 -18.08 11.89 -39.95
N THR A 9 -18.63 12.73 -40.84
CA THR A 9 -17.84 13.52 -41.79
C THR A 9 -16.81 14.38 -41.08
N VAL A 10 -17.23 15.16 -40.06
CA VAL A 10 -16.31 16.02 -39.30
C VAL A 10 -15.24 15.19 -38.59
N CYS A 11 -15.60 14.07 -37.97
CA CYS A 11 -14.64 13.17 -37.31
C CYS A 11 -13.58 12.66 -38.30
N GLN A 12 -13.99 12.20 -39.48
CA GLN A 12 -13.06 11.70 -40.51
C GLN A 12 -12.18 12.83 -41.08
N SER A 13 -12.76 14.01 -41.34
CA SER A 13 -11.99 15.17 -41.81
C SER A 13 -10.92 15.59 -40.81
N VAL A 14 -11.25 15.62 -39.52
CA VAL A 14 -10.28 15.95 -38.46
C VAL A 14 -9.18 14.90 -38.36
N ARG A 15 -9.54 13.61 -38.36
CA ARG A 15 -8.55 12.50 -38.37
C ARG A 15 -7.60 12.59 -39.57
N GLN A 16 -8.13 12.84 -40.76
CA GLN A 16 -7.32 12.99 -41.97
C GLN A 16 -6.41 14.21 -41.88
N ALA A 17 -6.93 15.37 -41.45
CA ALA A 17 -6.14 16.58 -41.29
C ALA A 17 -5.05 16.44 -40.21
N THR A 18 -5.32 15.71 -39.13
CA THR A 18 -4.31 15.33 -38.12
C THR A 18 -3.23 14.43 -38.73
N ASN A 19 -3.60 13.41 -39.52
CA ASN A 19 -2.64 12.53 -40.20
C ASN A 19 -1.78 13.28 -41.22
N MET A 20 -2.31 14.34 -41.82
CA MET A 20 -1.58 15.24 -42.72
C MET A 20 -0.70 16.25 -41.98
N GLY A 21 -0.67 16.24 -40.65
CA GLY A 21 0.14 17.15 -39.83
C GLY A 21 -0.36 18.60 -39.85
N LEU A 22 -1.62 18.85 -40.22
CA LEU A 22 -2.18 20.20 -40.35
C LEU A 22 -2.47 20.86 -38.99
N PHE A 23 -2.51 20.10 -37.90
CA PHE A 23 -2.67 20.60 -36.53
C PHE A 23 -1.36 20.43 -35.74
N LYS A 24 -0.84 21.52 -35.16
CA LYS A 24 0.35 21.51 -34.28
C LYS A 24 -0.05 21.10 -32.85
N SER A 25 0.79 20.27 -32.23
CA SER A 25 0.98 19.83 -30.82
C SER A 25 -0.12 19.90 -29.72
N ASN A 26 -1.22 20.65 -29.86
CA ASN A 26 -2.12 20.98 -28.74
C ASN A 26 -3.52 20.35 -28.86
N GLY A 27 -3.72 19.44 -29.82
CA GLY A 27 -4.92 18.60 -29.94
C GLY A 27 -6.18 19.30 -30.46
N CYS A 28 -7.31 18.59 -30.42
CA CYS A 28 -8.64 19.09 -30.75
C CYS A 28 -9.59 18.87 -29.56
N TYR A 29 -10.55 19.78 -29.36
CA TYR A 29 -11.55 19.67 -28.30
C TYR A 29 -12.93 19.45 -28.90
N TRP A 30 -13.52 18.29 -28.63
CA TRP A 30 -14.87 17.94 -29.08
C TRP A 30 -15.88 18.12 -27.95
N MET A 31 -16.92 18.91 -28.19
CA MET A 31 -18.01 19.18 -27.27
C MET A 31 -19.35 18.87 -27.94
N LYS A 32 -20.13 17.95 -27.35
CA LYS A 32 -21.46 17.58 -27.83
C LYS A 32 -22.51 18.47 -27.15
N ILE A 33 -23.18 19.31 -27.93
CA ILE A 33 -24.13 20.30 -27.40
C ILE A 33 -25.54 19.72 -27.35
N GLY A 34 -26.07 19.25 -28.49
CA GLY A 34 -27.43 18.75 -28.56
C GLY A 34 -28.50 19.81 -28.23
N HIS A 35 -29.65 19.34 -27.75
CA HIS A 35 -30.78 20.19 -27.37
C HIS A 35 -30.74 20.52 -25.87
N ILE A 36 -29.92 21.51 -25.50
CA ILE A 36 -29.71 21.95 -24.11
C ILE A 36 -30.18 23.39 -23.87
N SER A 37 -30.44 23.73 -22.61
CA SER A 37 -30.71 25.09 -22.14
C SER A 37 -29.44 25.94 -22.01
N ASN A 38 -29.58 27.26 -21.91
CA ASN A 38 -28.44 28.16 -21.72
C ASN A 38 -27.74 27.91 -20.37
N ILE A 39 -28.47 27.42 -19.35
CA ILE A 39 -27.92 27.05 -18.04
C ILE A 39 -27.03 25.81 -18.17
N GLU A 40 -27.49 24.79 -18.91
CA GLU A 40 -26.70 23.60 -19.19
C GLU A 40 -25.47 23.92 -20.05
N LEU A 41 -25.61 24.80 -21.06
CA LEU A 41 -24.48 25.28 -21.86
C LEU A 41 -23.44 26.01 -20.99
N CYS A 42 -23.88 26.85 -20.05
CA CYS A 42 -23.01 27.53 -19.09
C CYS A 42 -22.17 26.51 -18.27
N GLN A 43 -22.76 25.39 -17.85
CA GLN A 43 -22.04 24.34 -17.14
C GLN A 43 -21.00 23.64 -18.03
N GLU A 44 -21.36 23.31 -19.27
CA GLU A 44 -20.43 22.70 -20.24
C GLU A 44 -19.23 23.62 -20.55
N LEU A 45 -19.46 24.93 -20.67
CA LEU A 45 -18.38 25.90 -20.87
C LEU A 45 -17.45 26.04 -19.66
N LYS A 46 -17.98 25.93 -18.42
CA LYS A 46 -17.13 25.89 -17.21
C LYS A 46 -16.24 24.65 -17.19
N ILE A 47 -16.80 23.50 -17.57
CA ILE A 47 -16.04 22.23 -17.70
C ILE A 47 -14.96 22.36 -18.78
N LEU A 48 -15.27 23.02 -19.90
CA LEU A 48 -14.30 23.28 -20.95
C LEU A 48 -13.11 24.12 -20.43
N GLY A 49 -13.37 25.20 -19.68
CA GLY A 49 -12.29 26.00 -19.09
C GLY A 49 -11.39 25.20 -18.14
N ILE A 50 -11.96 24.30 -17.32
CA ILE A 50 -11.18 23.40 -16.46
C ILE A 50 -10.30 22.46 -17.32
N ARG A 51 -10.84 21.89 -18.40
CA ARG A 51 -10.07 21.03 -19.33
C ARG A 51 -8.93 21.77 -20.03
N LEU A 52 -9.07 23.09 -20.21
CA LEU A 52 -8.03 23.97 -20.74
C LEU A 52 -7.05 24.44 -19.66
N ASN A 53 -7.13 23.88 -18.45
CA ASN A 53 -6.30 24.22 -17.28
C ASN A 53 -6.43 25.70 -16.85
N MET A 54 -7.64 26.26 -16.96
CA MET A 54 -7.94 27.63 -16.54
C MET A 54 -8.45 27.67 -15.10
N GLU A 55 -7.95 28.62 -14.31
CA GLU A 55 -8.44 28.88 -12.95
C GLU A 55 -9.60 29.87 -13.00
N TRP A 56 -10.76 29.43 -12.53
CA TRP A 56 -11.91 30.32 -12.36
C TRP A 56 -11.72 31.17 -11.10
N LYS A 57 -11.59 32.50 -11.25
CA LYS A 57 -11.69 33.43 -10.11
C LYS A 57 -13.10 33.30 -9.50
N GLU A 58 -13.19 33.23 -8.18
CA GLU A 58 -14.46 33.03 -7.49
C GLU A 58 -15.49 34.12 -7.86
N ASN A 59 -16.75 33.70 -8.10
CA ASN A 59 -17.94 34.47 -8.50
C ASN A 59 -18.20 34.81 -9.99
N ILE A 60 -17.89 33.93 -10.95
CA ILE A 60 -18.44 34.06 -12.32
C ILE A 60 -19.84 33.40 -12.43
N GLN A 61 -20.89 34.20 -12.65
CA GLN A 61 -22.28 33.75 -12.66
C GLN A 61 -22.94 33.76 -14.06
N SER A 62 -22.51 34.61 -14.99
CA SER A 62 -23.15 34.71 -16.32
C SER A 62 -22.39 33.97 -17.43
N ILE A 63 -23.13 33.51 -18.46
CA ILE A 63 -22.52 32.87 -19.63
C ILE A 63 -21.61 33.83 -20.41
N GLY A 64 -21.96 35.13 -20.46
CA GLY A 64 -21.15 36.15 -21.13
C GLY A 64 -19.78 36.36 -20.48
N GLU A 65 -19.72 36.39 -19.14
CA GLU A 65 -18.44 36.49 -18.40
C GLU A 65 -17.55 35.26 -18.63
N ILE A 66 -18.16 34.07 -18.70
CA ILE A 66 -17.45 32.81 -18.99
C ILE A 66 -16.83 32.87 -20.40
N CYS A 67 -17.63 33.26 -21.40
CA CYS A 67 -17.17 33.39 -22.78
C CYS A 67 -16.06 34.45 -22.91
N ALA A 68 -16.20 35.60 -22.24
CA ALA A 68 -15.18 36.64 -22.23
C ALA A 68 -13.87 36.13 -21.61
N HIS A 69 -13.95 35.41 -20.49
CA HIS A 69 -12.78 34.84 -19.82
C HIS A 69 -12.09 33.76 -20.67
N LEU A 70 -12.87 32.88 -21.30
CA LEU A 70 -12.37 31.90 -22.27
C LEU A 70 -11.66 32.60 -23.43
N SER A 71 -12.28 33.64 -24.00
CA SER A 71 -11.71 34.40 -25.12
C SER A 71 -10.39 35.06 -24.73
N SER A 72 -10.34 35.78 -23.61
CA SER A 72 -9.11 36.42 -23.12
C SER A 72 -8.01 35.41 -22.82
N SER A 73 -8.36 34.24 -22.28
CA SER A 73 -7.38 33.20 -21.93
C SER A 73 -6.81 32.52 -23.18
N LEU A 74 -7.63 32.28 -24.21
CA LEU A 74 -7.18 31.77 -25.50
C LEU A 74 -6.31 32.79 -26.25
N GLU A 75 -6.61 34.09 -26.15
CA GLU A 75 -5.80 35.15 -26.77
C GLU A 75 -4.47 35.38 -26.05
N ALA A 76 -4.46 35.33 -24.71
CA ALA A 76 -3.25 35.48 -23.90
C ALA A 76 -2.29 34.30 -24.05
N ASN A 77 -2.80 33.10 -24.36
CA ASN A 77 -2.01 31.90 -24.50
C ASN A 77 -1.82 31.52 -25.97
N SER A 78 -0.67 31.94 -26.53
CA SER A 78 -0.29 31.66 -27.93
C SER A 78 -0.21 30.17 -28.28
N ARG A 79 -0.17 29.27 -27.28
CA ARG A 79 -0.29 27.83 -27.50
C ARG A 79 -1.75 27.42 -27.70
N LEU A 80 -2.68 27.94 -26.89
CA LEU A 80 -4.11 27.58 -26.97
C LEU A 80 -4.85 28.30 -28.10
N SER A 81 -4.34 29.44 -28.59
CA SER A 81 -4.91 30.16 -29.72
C SER A 81 -4.94 29.35 -31.03
N ASP A 82 -4.12 28.30 -31.12
CA ASP A 82 -4.04 27.42 -32.30
C ASP A 82 -4.92 26.16 -32.22
N THR A 83 -5.65 25.95 -31.12
CA THR A 83 -6.49 24.78 -30.88
C THR A 83 -7.77 24.79 -31.73
N LEU A 84 -8.15 23.62 -32.27
CA LEU A 84 -9.42 23.41 -32.97
C LEU A 84 -10.53 22.98 -32.00
N PHE A 85 -11.65 23.70 -32.00
CA PHE A 85 -12.85 23.36 -31.25
C PHE A 85 -13.92 22.75 -32.16
N ILE A 86 -14.63 21.75 -31.68
CA ILE A 86 -15.70 21.09 -32.43
C ILE A 86 -16.96 21.07 -31.58
N PHE A 87 -18.03 21.69 -32.09
CA PHE A 87 -19.32 21.84 -31.42
C PHE A 87 -20.38 21.03 -32.16
N ASP A 88 -20.76 19.88 -31.62
CA ASP A 88 -21.57 18.88 -32.31
C ASP A 88 -23.07 18.95 -31.93
N ASP A 89 -23.94 18.86 -32.95
CA ASP A 89 -25.41 18.90 -32.90
C ASP A 89 -25.92 20.17 -32.21
N ILE A 90 -25.64 21.37 -32.74
CA ILE A 90 -26.18 22.64 -32.22
C ILE A 90 -27.64 22.80 -32.64
N TRP A 91 -28.55 22.94 -31.67
CA TRP A 91 -29.98 23.10 -31.93
C TRP A 91 -30.43 24.55 -31.87
N LYS A 92 -29.94 25.37 -30.94
CA LYS A 92 -30.42 26.74 -30.72
C LYS A 92 -29.50 27.75 -31.39
N LYS A 93 -30.12 28.74 -32.02
CA LYS A 93 -29.44 29.81 -32.74
C LYS A 93 -28.51 30.64 -31.82
N ASP A 94 -29.00 31.04 -30.65
CA ASP A 94 -28.23 31.90 -29.73
C ASP A 94 -26.95 31.24 -29.18
N HIS A 95 -26.85 29.90 -29.25
CA HIS A 95 -25.63 29.20 -28.82
C HIS A 95 -24.42 29.53 -29.70
N TYR A 96 -24.62 29.91 -30.98
CA TYR A 96 -23.52 30.32 -31.85
C TYR A 96 -22.80 31.56 -31.30
N GLU A 97 -23.55 32.50 -30.72
CA GLU A 97 -22.99 33.71 -30.11
C GLU A 97 -22.07 33.37 -28.93
N TYR A 98 -22.51 32.48 -28.04
CA TYR A 98 -21.71 32.07 -26.88
C TYR A 98 -20.48 31.22 -27.22
N LEU A 99 -20.43 30.62 -28.41
CA LEU A 99 -19.31 29.80 -28.85
C LEU A 99 -18.28 30.57 -29.69
N SER A 100 -18.56 31.84 -30.00
CA SER A 100 -17.72 32.72 -30.82
C SER A 100 -16.32 32.99 -30.25
N PHE A 101 -16.10 32.75 -28.95
CA PHE A 101 -14.76 32.82 -28.35
C PHE A 101 -13.75 31.87 -29.03
N ALA A 102 -14.24 30.77 -29.62
CA ALA A 102 -13.44 29.79 -30.33
C ALA A 102 -13.30 30.13 -31.82
N LYS A 103 -12.33 31.00 -32.15
CA LYS A 103 -12.07 31.48 -33.52
C LYS A 103 -11.78 30.37 -34.54
N LYS A 104 -11.18 29.26 -34.08
CA LYS A 104 -10.96 28.05 -34.90
C LYS A 104 -11.93 26.98 -34.45
N SER A 105 -13.12 26.96 -35.03
CA SER A 105 -14.15 25.98 -34.67
C SER A 105 -14.89 25.37 -35.86
N ILE A 106 -15.38 24.15 -35.67
CA ILE A 106 -16.29 23.46 -36.58
C ILE A 106 -17.58 23.18 -35.81
N SER A 107 -18.72 23.57 -36.36
CA SER A 107 -20.02 23.32 -35.75
C SER A 107 -20.88 22.44 -36.65
N THR A 108 -21.55 21.44 -36.08
CA THR A 108 -22.55 20.65 -36.82
C THR A 108 -23.96 21.04 -36.36
N SER A 109 -24.90 21.16 -37.29
CA SER A 109 -26.31 21.43 -36.97
C SER A 109 -27.23 20.76 -37.98
N ARG A 110 -28.48 20.55 -37.57
CA ARG A 110 -29.59 20.13 -38.43
C ARG A 110 -30.24 21.31 -39.13
N PHE A 111 -30.10 22.50 -38.54
CA PHE A 111 -30.77 23.71 -38.97
C PHE A 111 -29.77 24.60 -39.67
N LYS A 112 -30.22 25.21 -40.78
CA LYS A 112 -29.47 26.24 -41.47
C LYS A 112 -30.02 27.59 -41.04
N TYR A 113 -29.26 28.31 -40.23
CA TYR A 113 -29.58 29.68 -39.84
C TYR A 113 -28.94 30.64 -40.85
N LEU A 114 -29.75 31.47 -41.50
CA LEU A 114 -29.29 32.41 -42.55
C LEU A 114 -28.15 33.32 -42.09
N GLU A 115 -28.20 33.77 -40.83
CA GLU A 115 -27.18 34.65 -40.25
C GLU A 115 -25.82 33.96 -40.07
N ASN A 116 -25.79 32.63 -39.93
CA ASN A 116 -24.52 31.90 -39.85
C ASN A 116 -23.76 31.95 -41.18
N GLU A 117 -24.41 32.18 -42.32
CA GLU A 117 -23.74 32.34 -43.61
C GLU A 117 -22.97 33.67 -43.72
N LEU A 118 -23.27 34.64 -42.87
CA LEU A 118 -22.57 35.93 -42.83
C LEU A 118 -21.19 35.78 -42.19
N ASP A 119 -21.10 34.99 -41.12
CA ASP A 119 -19.90 34.90 -40.27
C ASP A 119 -19.17 33.54 -40.35
N HIS A 120 -19.76 32.52 -40.97
CA HIS A 120 -19.21 31.16 -41.02
C HIS A 120 -19.25 30.53 -42.42
N HIS A 121 -18.22 29.72 -42.72
CA HIS A 121 -18.22 28.89 -43.93
C HIS A 121 -19.17 27.69 -43.78
N CYS A 122 -20.37 27.80 -44.35
CA CYS A 122 -21.40 26.78 -44.23
C CYS A 122 -21.28 25.70 -45.32
N ILE A 123 -21.07 24.44 -44.92
CA ILE A 123 -21.05 23.28 -45.84
C ILE A 123 -22.36 22.51 -45.69
N SER A 124 -23.12 22.42 -46.79
CA SER A 124 -24.33 21.59 -46.84
C SER A 124 -23.94 20.17 -47.21
N LEU A 125 -24.19 19.22 -46.30
CA LEU A 125 -24.00 17.81 -46.57
C LEU A 125 -25.21 17.24 -47.33
N PRO A 126 -25.00 16.40 -48.35
CA PRO A 126 -26.08 15.64 -48.98
C PRO A 126 -26.86 14.86 -47.92
N GLU A 127 -28.18 14.79 -48.07
CA GLU A 127 -29.02 14.07 -47.11
C GLU A 127 -28.88 12.55 -47.27
N ASN A 128 -28.58 12.12 -48.49
CA ASN A 128 -28.66 10.75 -48.97
C ASN A 128 -27.33 10.32 -49.63
N LEU A 129 -26.99 9.04 -49.48
CA LEU A 129 -25.91 8.39 -50.21
C LEU A 129 -26.32 8.14 -51.66
N THR A 130 -25.35 8.15 -52.56
CA THR A 130 -25.53 7.59 -53.89
C THR A 130 -25.74 6.08 -53.83
N TYR A 131 -26.27 5.50 -54.90
CA TYR A 131 -26.48 4.05 -54.99
C TYR A 131 -25.18 3.26 -54.75
N ASP A 132 -24.07 3.70 -55.34
CA ASP A 132 -22.78 3.03 -55.18
C ASP A 132 -22.24 3.14 -53.74
N GLU A 133 -22.32 4.31 -53.12
CA GLU A 133 -21.92 4.50 -51.71
C GLU A 133 -22.79 3.68 -50.76
N ALA A 134 -24.10 3.57 -51.03
CA ALA A 134 -25.01 2.74 -50.25
C ALA A 134 -24.66 1.25 -50.36
N ILE A 135 -24.33 0.76 -51.56
CA ILE A 135 -23.88 -0.61 -51.78
C ILE A 135 -22.55 -0.89 -51.07
N GLU A 136 -21.60 0.04 -51.16
CA GLU A 136 -20.31 -0.08 -50.46
C GLU A 136 -20.49 -0.12 -48.95
N LEU A 137 -21.37 0.72 -48.39
CA LEU A 137 -21.71 0.71 -46.97
C LEU A 137 -22.40 -0.60 -46.55
N LEU A 138 -23.32 -1.13 -47.37
CA LEU A 138 -23.95 -2.43 -47.12
C LEU A 138 -22.93 -3.57 -47.13
N ALA A 139 -22.03 -3.59 -48.12
CA ALA A 139 -20.98 -4.60 -48.22
C ALA A 139 -20.02 -4.55 -47.02
N LEU A 140 -19.62 -3.34 -46.61
CA LEU A 140 -18.75 -3.12 -45.47
C LEU A 140 -19.38 -3.64 -44.16
N LEU A 141 -20.67 -3.38 -43.95
CA LEU A 141 -21.39 -3.78 -42.72
C LEU A 141 -21.74 -5.28 -42.70
N ALA A 142 -22.00 -5.89 -43.86
CA ALA A 142 -22.25 -7.32 -43.98
C ALA A 142 -20.98 -8.20 -43.81
N GLY A 143 -19.81 -7.58 -43.63
CA GLY A 143 -18.56 -8.28 -43.31
C GLY A 143 -18.03 -9.19 -44.42
N ASN A 144 -18.48 -9.01 -45.66
CA ASN A 144 -18.09 -9.80 -46.82
C ASN A 144 -17.73 -8.88 -48.01
N ASP A 145 -16.67 -9.21 -48.74
CA ASP A 145 -16.25 -8.55 -50.00
C ASP A 145 -17.20 -8.84 -51.20
N ASN A 146 -18.53 -8.81 -50.96
CA ASN A 146 -19.57 -9.21 -51.92
C ASN A 146 -20.30 -8.02 -52.58
N ALA A 147 -19.68 -6.84 -52.65
CA ALA A 147 -20.29 -5.65 -53.25
C ALA A 147 -20.86 -5.92 -54.66
N GLN A 148 -20.17 -6.76 -55.45
CA GLN A 148 -20.62 -7.15 -56.78
C GLN A 148 -21.93 -7.97 -56.75
N THR A 149 -22.08 -8.90 -55.81
CA THR A 149 -23.30 -9.71 -55.64
C THR A 149 -24.49 -8.85 -55.21
N LEU A 150 -24.26 -7.83 -54.37
CA LEU A 150 -25.30 -6.86 -53.99
C LEU A 150 -25.72 -5.99 -55.18
N ARG A 151 -24.78 -5.58 -56.05
CA ARG A 151 -25.08 -4.82 -57.28
C ARG A 151 -25.94 -5.60 -58.26
N GLU A 152 -25.71 -6.90 -58.36
CA GLU A 152 -26.42 -7.79 -59.30
C GLU A 152 -27.82 -8.18 -58.82
N ASN A 153 -28.15 -7.96 -57.54
CA ASN A 153 -29.46 -8.27 -56.99
C ASN A 153 -30.46 -7.10 -57.21
N PRO A 154 -31.51 -7.26 -58.05
CA PRO A 154 -32.44 -6.18 -58.37
C PRO A 154 -33.34 -5.78 -57.19
N VAL A 155 -33.48 -6.63 -56.16
CA VAL A 155 -34.27 -6.34 -54.95
C VAL A 155 -33.52 -5.37 -54.04
N VAL A 156 -32.19 -5.47 -53.95
CA VAL A 156 -31.34 -4.59 -53.14
C VAL A 156 -31.51 -3.14 -53.60
N LYS A 157 -31.55 -2.91 -54.91
CA LYS A 157 -31.81 -1.57 -55.47
C LYS A 157 -33.14 -0.98 -55.02
N LYS A 158 -34.21 -1.78 -55.06
CA LYS A 158 -35.53 -1.34 -54.59
C LYS A 158 -35.53 -1.01 -53.10
N VAL A 159 -34.78 -1.75 -52.28
CA VAL A 159 -34.64 -1.46 -50.84
C VAL A 159 -33.89 -0.14 -50.60
N ILE A 160 -32.79 0.11 -51.33
CA ILE A 160 -32.05 1.38 -51.25
C ILE A 160 -32.94 2.55 -51.68
N ASP A 161 -33.67 2.39 -52.78
CA ASP A 161 -34.61 3.41 -53.28
C ASP A 161 -35.72 3.69 -52.25
N SER A 162 -36.25 2.65 -51.58
CA SER A 162 -37.32 2.78 -50.58
C SER A 162 -36.89 3.49 -49.30
N CYS A 163 -35.61 3.45 -48.94
CA CYS A 163 -35.04 4.22 -47.81
C CYS A 163 -34.32 5.50 -48.27
N GLN A 164 -34.49 5.87 -49.54
CA GLN A 164 -33.95 7.07 -50.18
C GLN A 164 -32.43 7.24 -50.02
N GLY A 165 -31.68 6.17 -49.77
CA GLY A 165 -30.24 6.22 -49.54
C GLY A 165 -29.81 6.90 -48.22
N LEU A 166 -30.71 7.07 -47.23
CA LEU A 166 -30.33 7.68 -45.94
C LEU A 166 -29.24 6.82 -45.25
N PRO A 167 -28.06 7.38 -44.88
CA PRO A 167 -26.96 6.60 -44.30
C PRO A 167 -27.36 5.76 -43.09
N LEU A 168 -28.19 6.29 -42.19
CA LEU A 168 -28.67 5.56 -41.01
C LEU A 168 -29.57 4.37 -41.40
N ALA A 169 -30.47 4.53 -42.36
CA ALA A 169 -31.36 3.46 -42.80
C ALA A 169 -30.57 2.35 -43.50
N ILE A 170 -29.61 2.72 -44.34
CA ILE A 170 -28.68 1.79 -44.99
C ILE A 170 -27.85 1.03 -43.95
N ALA A 171 -27.39 1.71 -42.89
CA ALA A 171 -26.62 1.07 -41.83
C ALA A 171 -27.45 0.07 -41.00
N LEU A 172 -28.73 0.37 -40.75
CA LEU A 172 -29.67 -0.56 -40.10
C LEU A 172 -29.89 -1.81 -40.96
N ILE A 173 -30.10 -1.63 -42.27
CA ILE A 173 -30.30 -2.74 -43.21
C ILE A 173 -29.03 -3.59 -43.34
N GLY A 174 -27.86 -2.97 -43.45
CA GLY A 174 -26.58 -3.67 -43.52
C GLY A 174 -26.32 -4.54 -42.29
N GLY A 175 -26.74 -4.08 -41.11
CA GLY A 175 -26.64 -4.84 -39.85
C GLY A 175 -27.59 -6.04 -39.72
N LEU A 176 -28.55 -6.22 -40.64
CA LEU A 176 -29.45 -7.37 -40.66
C LEU A 176 -28.79 -8.63 -41.25
N ASP A 177 -27.67 -8.51 -41.97
CA ASP A 177 -26.98 -9.62 -42.65
C ASP A 177 -27.93 -10.46 -43.55
N LEU A 178 -28.77 -9.79 -44.36
CA LEU A 178 -29.74 -10.45 -45.24
C LEU A 178 -29.03 -11.23 -46.37
N LYS A 179 -29.29 -12.54 -46.50
CA LYS A 179 -28.56 -13.42 -47.43
C LYS A 179 -29.41 -13.91 -48.59
N THR A 180 -30.69 -14.12 -48.37
CA THR A 180 -31.59 -14.74 -49.35
C THR A 180 -32.50 -13.71 -50.01
N GLU A 181 -32.87 -13.97 -51.26
CA GLU A 181 -33.81 -13.11 -52.00
C GLU A 181 -35.17 -12.97 -51.28
N LYS A 182 -35.58 -14.00 -50.54
CA LYS A 182 -36.80 -13.98 -49.71
C LYS A 182 -36.70 -12.99 -48.54
N GLU A 183 -35.57 -12.97 -47.85
CA GLU A 183 -35.30 -12.02 -46.76
C GLU A 183 -35.24 -10.57 -47.28
N TRP A 184 -34.58 -10.35 -48.41
CA TRP A 184 -34.53 -9.04 -49.08
C TRP A 184 -35.92 -8.55 -49.50
N ASN A 185 -36.77 -9.44 -50.02
CA ASN A 185 -38.15 -9.08 -50.38
C ASN A 185 -39.00 -8.77 -49.15
N ALA A 186 -38.86 -9.52 -48.05
CA ALA A 186 -39.58 -9.23 -46.81
C ALA A 186 -39.18 -7.88 -46.20
N ALA A 187 -37.88 -7.56 -46.18
CA ALA A 187 -37.39 -6.26 -45.73
C ALA A 187 -37.92 -5.13 -46.61
N LYS A 188 -37.93 -5.32 -47.94
CA LYS A 188 -38.49 -4.37 -48.90
C LYS A 188 -39.96 -4.07 -48.62
N ASP A 189 -40.77 -5.11 -48.41
CA ASP A 189 -42.21 -4.94 -48.18
C ASP A 189 -42.50 -4.14 -46.89
N ILE A 190 -41.70 -4.31 -45.85
CA ILE A 190 -41.84 -3.57 -44.57
C ILE A 190 -41.31 -2.13 -44.68
N ILE A 191 -40.19 -1.91 -45.38
CA ILE A 191 -39.61 -0.56 -45.57
C ILE A 191 -40.50 0.30 -46.48
N ALA A 192 -41.15 -0.33 -47.47
CA ALA A 192 -42.08 0.33 -48.38
C ALA A 192 -43.51 0.46 -47.82
N ASP A 193 -43.79 -0.06 -46.63
CA ASP A 193 -45.11 0.03 -46.00
C ASP A 193 -45.36 1.43 -45.45
N GLU A 194 -46.19 2.21 -46.13
CA GLU A 194 -46.61 3.56 -45.75
C GLU A 194 -47.76 3.58 -44.72
N SER A 195 -48.30 2.41 -44.32
CA SER A 195 -49.52 2.33 -43.49
C SER A 195 -49.30 2.55 -41.98
N ILE A 196 -48.05 2.64 -41.51
CA ILE A 196 -47.72 2.85 -40.09
C ILE A 196 -47.67 4.36 -39.78
N ASP A 197 -48.75 4.87 -39.19
CA ASP A 197 -49.01 6.29 -38.84
C ASP A 197 -48.18 6.81 -37.65
N ILE A 198 -46.95 6.30 -37.46
CA ILE A 198 -45.98 6.79 -36.48
C ILE A 198 -44.88 7.53 -37.24
N GLY A 199 -45.27 8.52 -38.04
CA GLY A 199 -44.33 9.35 -38.78
C GLY A 199 -43.36 10.04 -37.83
N LEU A 200 -42.12 9.54 -37.73
CA LEU A 200 -41.04 10.29 -37.10
C LEU A 200 -40.93 11.61 -37.86
N ALA A 201 -41.20 12.73 -37.19
CA ALA A 201 -41.14 14.05 -37.80
C ALA A 201 -39.83 14.20 -38.59
N HIS A 202 -39.94 14.65 -39.85
CA HIS A 202 -38.84 14.90 -40.79
C HIS A 202 -38.32 13.73 -41.64
N TYR A 203 -39.05 12.61 -41.80
CA TYR A 203 -38.70 11.55 -42.76
C TYR A 203 -39.86 11.22 -43.71
N ASP A 204 -39.56 11.17 -45.02
CA ASP A 204 -40.55 10.91 -46.08
C ASP A 204 -40.71 9.40 -46.41
N PHE A 205 -40.15 8.53 -45.58
CA PHE A 205 -40.23 7.07 -45.72
C PHE A 205 -40.30 6.39 -44.35
N ASN A 206 -40.67 5.11 -44.31
CA ASN A 206 -40.92 4.37 -43.07
C ASN A 206 -39.62 3.97 -42.33
N LEU A 207 -38.88 4.96 -41.83
CA LEU A 207 -37.68 4.74 -41.00
C LEU A 207 -38.02 3.97 -39.71
N TYR A 208 -39.23 4.14 -39.19
CA TYR A 208 -39.71 3.36 -38.05
C TYR A 208 -39.76 1.87 -38.39
N GLY A 209 -40.30 1.50 -39.56
CA GLY A 209 -40.30 0.13 -40.08
C GLY A 209 -38.89 -0.43 -40.24
N THR A 210 -37.94 0.36 -40.71
CA THR A 210 -36.52 -0.04 -40.80
C THR A 210 -35.89 -0.28 -39.42
N LEU A 211 -36.18 0.58 -38.44
CA LEU A 211 -35.75 0.37 -37.05
C LEU A 211 -36.41 -0.88 -36.44
N GLN A 212 -37.70 -1.05 -36.67
CA GLN A 212 -38.49 -2.18 -36.20
C GLN A 212 -37.95 -3.50 -36.75
N LEU A 213 -37.59 -3.56 -38.03
CA LEU A 213 -36.91 -4.70 -38.64
C LEU A 213 -35.60 -5.06 -37.92
N SER A 214 -34.78 -4.06 -37.61
CA SER A 214 -33.52 -4.29 -36.89
C SER A 214 -33.77 -4.78 -35.47
N VAL A 215 -34.77 -4.23 -34.77
CA VAL A 215 -35.19 -4.69 -33.43
C VAL A 215 -35.79 -6.09 -33.46
N ASP A 216 -36.63 -6.43 -34.45
CA ASP A 216 -37.28 -7.73 -34.60
C ASP A 216 -36.33 -8.84 -35.03
N SER A 217 -35.16 -8.47 -35.56
CA SER A 217 -34.07 -9.40 -35.83
C SER A 217 -33.34 -9.87 -34.57
N LEU A 218 -33.57 -9.21 -33.42
CA LEU A 218 -33.13 -9.70 -32.11
C LEU A 218 -34.07 -10.81 -31.64
N ASP A 219 -33.53 -11.76 -30.88
CA ASP A 219 -34.40 -12.72 -30.20
C ASP A 219 -35.33 -12.03 -29.17
N ASN A 220 -36.40 -12.72 -28.78
CA ASN A 220 -37.42 -12.17 -27.90
C ASN A 220 -36.88 -11.68 -26.54
N GLU A 221 -35.81 -12.28 -26.05
CA GLU A 221 -35.17 -11.89 -24.79
C GLU A 221 -34.36 -10.60 -24.98
N ASN A 222 -33.52 -10.55 -26.01
CA ASN A 222 -32.70 -9.40 -26.38
C ASN A 222 -33.54 -8.18 -26.74
N LYS A 223 -34.71 -8.38 -27.39
CA LYS A 223 -35.67 -7.31 -27.66
C LYS A 223 -36.19 -6.66 -26.37
N ARG A 224 -36.56 -7.47 -25.37
CA ARG A 224 -36.98 -6.95 -24.04
C ARG A 224 -35.84 -6.21 -23.33
N LEU A 225 -34.60 -6.67 -23.48
CA LEU A 225 -33.44 -5.98 -22.93
C LEU A 225 -33.19 -4.64 -23.66
N PHE A 226 -33.32 -4.60 -24.98
CA PHE A 226 -33.23 -3.38 -25.77
C PHE A 226 -34.24 -2.32 -25.31
N GLU A 227 -35.51 -2.70 -25.15
CA GLU A 227 -36.59 -1.81 -24.69
C GLU A 227 -36.28 -1.16 -23.33
N LYS A 228 -35.63 -1.90 -22.41
CA LYS A 228 -35.22 -1.35 -21.11
C LYS A 228 -34.24 -0.17 -21.23
N LEU A 229 -33.44 -0.09 -22.30
CA LEU A 229 -32.49 1.02 -22.49
C LEU A 229 -33.18 2.39 -22.63
N ALA A 230 -34.49 2.41 -22.93
CA ALA A 230 -35.27 3.64 -23.02
C ALA A 230 -35.32 4.46 -21.71
N VAL A 231 -34.96 3.86 -20.57
CA VAL A 231 -34.85 4.56 -19.28
C VAL A 231 -33.74 5.62 -19.27
N PHE A 232 -32.74 5.48 -20.12
CA PHE A 232 -31.59 6.36 -20.15
C PHE A 232 -31.88 7.63 -20.96
N LYS A 233 -31.49 8.79 -20.42
CA LYS A 233 -31.46 10.06 -21.17
C LYS A 233 -30.44 9.96 -22.31
N ARG A 234 -30.51 10.89 -23.29
CA ARG A 234 -29.64 10.93 -24.49
C ARG A 234 -28.20 11.36 -24.16
N VAL A 235 -27.49 10.54 -23.39
CA VAL A 235 -26.11 10.73 -22.92
C VAL A 235 -25.27 9.48 -23.22
N SER A 236 -23.95 9.55 -23.04
CA SER A 236 -23.11 8.35 -23.07
C SER A 236 -23.42 7.49 -21.85
N ILE A 237 -23.81 6.24 -22.06
CA ILE A 237 -24.25 5.34 -20.99
C ILE A 237 -23.11 4.38 -20.66
N PRO A 238 -22.67 4.31 -19.39
CA PRO A 238 -21.68 3.32 -18.96
C PRO A 238 -22.21 1.90 -19.12
N ILE A 239 -21.36 0.98 -19.57
CA ILE A 239 -21.75 -0.42 -19.76
C ILE A 239 -22.19 -1.10 -18.47
N GLN A 240 -21.65 -0.66 -17.34
CA GLN A 240 -22.02 -1.15 -16.02
C GLN A 240 -23.48 -0.83 -15.71
N SER A 241 -23.96 0.37 -16.06
CA SER A 241 -25.36 0.78 -15.87
C SER A 241 -26.32 -0.12 -16.67
N VAL A 242 -25.95 -0.45 -17.91
CA VAL A 242 -26.72 -1.39 -18.74
C VAL A 242 -26.68 -2.81 -18.17
N THR A 243 -25.51 -3.26 -17.72
CA THR A 243 -25.34 -4.59 -17.13
C THR A 243 -26.22 -4.77 -15.90
N SER A 244 -26.28 -3.76 -15.02
CA SER A 244 -27.13 -3.78 -13.83
C SER A 244 -28.62 -3.75 -14.16
N LEU A 245 -29.03 -3.00 -15.19
CA LEU A 245 -30.43 -2.96 -15.64
C LEU A 245 -30.90 -4.29 -16.24
N TRP A 246 -30.03 -4.98 -16.96
CA TRP A 246 -30.35 -6.22 -17.67
C TRP A 246 -30.20 -7.47 -16.80
N TYR A 247 -29.16 -7.53 -15.98
CA TYR A 247 -28.75 -8.74 -15.28
C TYR A 247 -28.60 -8.52 -13.76
N TYR A 248 -29.48 -7.70 -13.17
CA TYR A 248 -29.51 -7.43 -11.73
C TYR A 248 -29.48 -8.71 -10.86
N ASN A 249 -30.06 -9.81 -11.34
CA ASN A 249 -30.14 -11.09 -10.61
C ASN A 249 -28.96 -12.06 -10.90
N GLU A 250 -28.01 -11.74 -11.80
CA GLU A 250 -26.91 -12.65 -12.15
C GLU A 250 -25.73 -12.49 -11.18
N ILE A 251 -25.51 -13.50 -10.33
CA ILE A 251 -24.49 -13.53 -9.26
C ILE A 251 -23.06 -13.34 -9.81
N ASN A 252 -22.78 -13.81 -11.03
CA ASN A 252 -21.47 -13.65 -11.67
C ASN A 252 -21.43 -12.37 -12.53
N LYS A 253 -21.01 -11.26 -11.93
CA LYS A 253 -20.92 -9.95 -12.59
C LYS A 253 -20.01 -9.91 -13.81
N ILE A 254 -18.92 -10.67 -13.82
CA ILE A 254 -18.00 -10.75 -14.97
C ILE A 254 -18.72 -11.44 -16.14
N LYS A 255 -19.50 -12.49 -15.86
CA LYS A 255 -20.33 -13.17 -16.86
C LYS A 255 -21.47 -12.26 -17.33
N ALA A 256 -22.13 -11.55 -16.42
CA ALA A 256 -23.18 -10.57 -16.75
C ALA A 256 -22.65 -9.47 -17.68
N GLN A 257 -21.49 -8.88 -17.33
CA GLN A 257 -20.86 -7.85 -18.13
C GLN A 257 -20.40 -8.38 -19.48
N LYS A 258 -19.86 -9.60 -19.56
CA LYS A 258 -19.52 -10.23 -20.85
C LYS A 258 -20.77 -10.48 -21.71
N LYS A 259 -21.88 -10.95 -21.12
CA LYS A 259 -23.16 -11.11 -21.83
C LYS A 259 -23.68 -9.77 -22.34
N ALA A 260 -23.71 -8.75 -21.48
CA ALA A 260 -24.11 -7.40 -21.85
C ALA A 260 -23.21 -6.82 -22.95
N GLN A 261 -21.88 -7.04 -22.87
CA GLN A 261 -20.93 -6.63 -23.92
C GLN A 261 -21.20 -7.32 -25.26
N LEU A 262 -21.44 -8.63 -25.24
CA LEU A 262 -21.76 -9.38 -26.46
C LEU A 262 -23.05 -8.87 -27.09
N LEU A 263 -24.09 -8.68 -26.28
CA LEU A 263 -25.38 -8.18 -26.74
C LEU A 263 -25.31 -6.71 -27.22
N LEU A 264 -24.60 -5.84 -26.49
CA LEU A 264 -24.39 -4.45 -26.92
C LEU A 264 -23.58 -4.38 -28.21
N ARG A 265 -22.60 -5.28 -28.42
CA ARG A 265 -21.88 -5.40 -29.69
C ARG A 265 -22.80 -5.91 -30.81
N GLU A 266 -23.67 -6.86 -30.52
CA GLU A 266 -24.67 -7.32 -31.49
C GLU A 266 -25.60 -6.18 -31.90
N MET A 267 -26.14 -5.45 -30.93
CA MET A 267 -26.96 -4.26 -31.18
C MET A 267 -26.19 -3.16 -31.91
N HIS A 268 -24.90 -3.01 -31.64
CA HIS A 268 -24.02 -2.09 -32.37
C HIS A 268 -23.81 -2.51 -33.82
N ASN A 269 -23.55 -3.79 -34.06
CA ASN A 269 -23.42 -4.35 -35.41
C ASN A 269 -24.74 -4.22 -36.19
N LYS A 270 -25.88 -4.27 -35.49
CA LYS A 270 -27.22 -4.02 -36.03
C LYS A 270 -27.56 -2.52 -36.16
N SER A 271 -26.62 -1.62 -35.89
CA SER A 271 -26.77 -0.16 -35.91
C SER A 271 -27.87 0.41 -35.00
N LEU A 272 -28.33 -0.36 -34.00
CA LEU A 272 -29.33 0.08 -33.01
C LEU A 272 -28.75 0.99 -31.93
N LEU A 273 -27.43 0.89 -31.70
CA LEU A 273 -26.70 1.75 -30.77
C LEU A 273 -25.25 1.96 -31.24
N THR A 274 -24.58 2.95 -30.66
CA THR A 274 -23.15 3.18 -30.90
C THR A 274 -22.37 2.71 -29.68
N TYR A 275 -21.42 1.79 -29.90
CA TYR A 275 -20.56 1.26 -28.85
C TYR A 275 -19.16 1.89 -28.97
N ASP A 276 -18.83 2.81 -28.07
CA ASP A 276 -17.52 3.46 -28.00
C ASP A 276 -16.61 2.70 -27.01
N LYS A 277 -15.40 2.31 -27.44
CA LYS A 277 -14.41 1.64 -26.60
C LYS A 277 -13.48 2.61 -25.87
N GLU A 278 -13.40 3.89 -26.26
CA GLU A 278 -12.26 4.76 -25.94
C GLU A 278 -12.50 5.84 -24.87
N ASN A 279 -13.66 5.88 -24.20
CA ASN A 279 -13.88 6.85 -23.09
C ASN A 279 -13.93 6.18 -21.71
N THR A 280 -12.78 5.71 -21.24
CA THR A 280 -12.54 5.46 -19.80
C THR A 280 -12.01 6.73 -19.13
N CYS A 281 -12.86 7.75 -18.96
CA CYS A 281 -12.51 8.93 -18.16
C CYS A 281 -13.69 9.33 -17.26
N MET A 282 -13.52 9.16 -15.93
CA MET A 282 -14.24 9.75 -14.79
C MET A 282 -15.79 9.68 -14.70
N SER A 283 -16.55 9.73 -15.80
CA SER A 283 -18.02 9.73 -15.81
C SER A 283 -18.64 8.35 -15.51
N ASN A 284 -17.90 7.26 -15.77
CA ASN A 284 -18.38 5.89 -15.57
C ASN A 284 -18.56 5.51 -14.09
N LYS A 285 -17.77 6.09 -13.18
CA LYS A 285 -17.99 5.91 -11.73
C LYS A 285 -19.13 6.84 -11.26
N LEU A 286 -19.07 8.14 -11.53
CA LEU A 286 -20.07 9.12 -11.06
C LEU A 286 -21.51 8.81 -11.50
N SER A 287 -21.72 8.37 -12.75
CA SER A 287 -23.08 8.09 -13.27
C SER A 287 -23.69 6.83 -12.68
N TYR A 288 -22.86 5.82 -12.42
CA TYR A 288 -23.26 4.57 -11.75
C TYR A 288 -23.55 4.80 -10.25
N ILE A 289 -22.77 5.67 -9.61
CA ILE A 289 -22.95 6.15 -8.23
C ILE A 289 -24.26 6.95 -8.09
N CYS A 290 -24.57 7.82 -9.05
CA CYS A 290 -25.79 8.63 -9.04
C CYS A 290 -27.07 7.79 -9.20
N PHE A 291 -27.03 6.70 -9.97
CA PHE A 291 -28.18 5.81 -10.15
C PHE A 291 -28.46 4.93 -8.92
N MET A 292 -27.40 4.52 -8.20
CA MET A 292 -27.54 3.68 -7.00
C MET A 292 -28.07 4.47 -5.79
N LEU A 293 -27.74 5.77 -5.66
CA LEU A 293 -27.99 6.55 -4.44
C LEU A 293 -29.21 7.48 -4.48
N ILE A 294 -29.82 7.78 -5.64
CA ILE A 294 -30.80 8.89 -5.74
C ILE A 294 -32.13 8.44 -6.36
N LEU A 295 -33.24 8.69 -5.65
CA LEU A 295 -34.60 8.68 -6.19
C LEU A 295 -35.19 10.10 -6.41
N ASN A 296 -34.58 11.17 -5.85
CA ASN A 296 -35.05 12.55 -6.00
C ASN A 296 -33.90 13.55 -6.23
N TRP A 297 -34.07 14.45 -7.21
CA TRP A 297 -33.01 15.38 -7.66
C TRP A 297 -32.71 16.55 -6.71
N GLU A 298 -33.60 16.88 -5.77
CA GLU A 298 -33.38 17.98 -4.79
C GLU A 298 -32.25 17.67 -3.80
N ASP A 299 -31.92 16.39 -3.59
CA ASP A 299 -30.89 15.95 -2.66
C ASP A 299 -29.47 15.83 -3.30
N PHE A 300 -29.36 16.15 -4.60
CA PHE A 300 -28.14 16.02 -5.40
C PHE A 300 -27.01 16.98 -4.98
N ASP A 301 -27.35 18.17 -4.47
CA ASP A 301 -26.35 19.20 -4.13
C ASP A 301 -25.55 18.86 -2.87
N GLN A 302 -26.14 18.16 -1.88
CA GLN A 302 -25.42 17.68 -0.69
C GLN A 302 -24.40 16.59 -1.06
N LEU A 303 -24.78 15.64 -1.92
CA LEU A 303 -23.85 14.61 -2.41
C LEU A 303 -22.72 15.24 -3.24
N LYS A 304 -23.03 16.25 -4.05
CA LYS A 304 -22.06 16.97 -4.87
C LYS A 304 -21.08 17.78 -4.03
N GLN A 305 -21.52 18.40 -2.93
CA GLN A 305 -20.64 19.06 -1.97
C GLN A 305 -19.71 18.05 -1.26
N LEU A 306 -20.25 16.92 -0.81
CA LEU A 306 -19.48 15.85 -0.16
C LEU A 306 -18.39 15.28 -1.10
N LEU A 307 -18.74 14.99 -2.35
CA LEU A 307 -17.79 14.47 -3.34
C LEU A 307 -16.71 15.50 -3.71
N LYS A 308 -17.01 16.80 -3.64
CA LYS A 308 -16.00 17.87 -3.78
C LYS A 308 -15.09 17.97 -2.57
N GLN A 309 -15.63 17.88 -1.35
CA GLN A 309 -14.83 17.89 -0.11
C GLN A 309 -13.87 16.70 -0.03
N GLN A 310 -14.28 15.55 -0.57
CA GLN A 310 -13.53 14.29 -0.55
C GLN A 310 -12.82 13.99 -1.89
N GLN A 311 -12.69 14.99 -2.77
CA GLN A 311 -12.00 14.88 -4.07
C GLN A 311 -10.58 14.28 -3.97
N PRO A 312 -9.75 14.60 -2.96
CA PRO A 312 -8.42 13.98 -2.79
C PRO A 312 -8.49 12.47 -2.49
N CYS A 313 -9.55 12.00 -1.83
CA CYS A 313 -9.76 10.58 -1.54
C CYS A 313 -10.27 9.81 -2.77
N LEU A 314 -10.96 10.48 -3.70
CA LEU A 314 -11.45 9.89 -4.95
C LEU A 314 -10.32 9.59 -5.94
N ASP A 315 -9.21 10.33 -5.89
CA ASP A 315 -8.04 10.14 -6.78
C ASP A 315 -7.09 9.03 -6.30
N VAL A 316 -7.15 8.65 -5.02
CA VAL A 316 -6.26 7.65 -4.39
C VAL A 316 -6.90 6.26 -4.32
N VAL A 317 -8.23 6.17 -4.49
CA VAL A 317 -8.99 4.96 -4.20
C VAL A 317 -9.68 4.43 -5.44
N ASP A 318 -9.17 3.33 -5.98
CA ASP A 318 -9.85 2.58 -7.04
C ASP A 318 -11.07 1.76 -6.51
N ARG A 319 -11.66 2.14 -5.36
CA ARG A 319 -12.73 1.41 -4.66
C ARG A 319 -14.09 2.13 -4.66
N ASP A 320 -15.11 1.33 -4.41
CA ASP A 320 -16.55 1.61 -4.40
C ASP A 320 -16.95 2.81 -3.51
N VAL A 321 -17.80 3.68 -4.04
CA VAL A 321 -18.23 4.91 -3.36
C VAL A 321 -19.27 4.67 -2.27
N ILE A 322 -20.00 3.55 -2.27
CA ILE A 322 -20.83 3.15 -1.12
C ILE A 322 -19.92 2.91 0.10
N GLN A 323 -18.76 2.31 -0.11
CA GLN A 323 -17.77 2.06 0.94
C GLN A 323 -17.11 3.35 1.43
N MET A 324 -16.78 4.28 0.51
CA MET A 324 -16.27 5.61 0.87
C MET A 324 -17.28 6.40 1.72
N ILE A 325 -18.56 6.40 1.34
CA ILE A 325 -19.63 7.09 2.08
C ILE A 325 -19.85 6.48 3.48
N LEU A 326 -19.64 5.17 3.63
CA LEU A 326 -19.68 4.50 4.94
C LEU A 326 -18.44 4.78 5.80
N TRP A 327 -17.29 5.11 5.19
CA TRP A 327 -16.03 5.43 5.88
C TRP A 327 -15.95 6.87 6.35
N VAL A 328 -16.54 7.82 5.61
CA VAL A 328 -16.56 9.22 6.02
C VAL A 328 -17.58 9.36 7.16
N ASP A 329 -17.11 9.75 8.34
CA ASP A 329 -17.98 9.85 9.51
C ASP A 329 -18.98 11.01 9.35
N MET A 330 -20.21 10.63 9.01
CA MET A 330 -21.36 11.52 8.87
C MET A 330 -22.45 10.97 9.80
N SER A 331 -22.47 11.44 11.04
CA SER A 331 -23.51 11.07 12.00
C SER A 331 -24.88 11.57 11.49
N ASP A 332 -25.84 10.66 11.32
CA ASP A 332 -27.25 10.89 10.96
C ASP A 332 -27.58 11.54 9.58
N SER A 333 -26.79 11.29 8.52
CA SER A 333 -27.18 11.71 7.16
C SER A 333 -28.02 10.65 6.41
N TRP A 334 -28.99 11.11 5.61
CA TRP A 334 -29.80 10.26 4.74
C TRP A 334 -28.95 9.47 3.73
N ILE A 335 -27.80 10.03 3.31
CA ILE A 335 -26.83 9.42 2.39
C ILE A 335 -26.20 8.18 3.02
N LYS A 336 -25.82 8.24 4.31
CA LYS A 336 -25.26 7.10 5.06
C LYS A 336 -26.31 6.02 5.30
N GLN A 337 -27.54 6.41 5.65
CA GLN A 337 -28.65 5.46 5.82
C GLN A 337 -28.97 4.72 4.51
N ARG A 338 -29.00 5.43 3.38
CA ARG A 338 -29.22 4.83 2.06
C ARG A 338 -28.05 3.95 1.61
N ALA A 339 -26.81 4.38 1.83
CA ALA A 339 -25.61 3.57 1.57
C ALA A 339 -25.60 2.28 2.42
N LEU A 340 -26.01 2.36 3.69
CA LEU A 340 -26.10 1.22 4.58
C LEU A 340 -27.24 0.26 4.17
N GLN A 341 -28.37 0.79 3.71
CA GLN A 341 -29.47 -0.01 3.18
C GLN A 341 -29.02 -0.80 1.93
N LEU A 342 -28.37 -0.12 0.99
CA LEU A 342 -27.85 -0.74 -0.24
C LEU A 342 -26.75 -1.78 0.07
N ALA A 343 -25.87 -1.49 1.03
CA ALA A 343 -24.87 -2.46 1.50
C ALA A 343 -25.55 -3.72 2.07
N LYS A 344 -26.62 -3.57 2.86
CA LYS A 344 -27.39 -4.69 3.42
C LYS A 344 -28.16 -5.48 2.35
N GLU A 345 -28.71 -4.82 1.34
CA GLU A 345 -29.40 -5.44 0.20
C GLU A 345 -28.40 -6.23 -0.68
N ASN A 346 -27.23 -5.66 -0.93
CA ASN A 346 -26.16 -6.32 -1.71
C ASN A 346 -25.60 -7.57 -1.02
N VAL A 347 -25.48 -7.54 0.32
CA VAL A 347 -25.07 -8.71 1.13
C VAL A 347 -26.12 -9.82 1.10
N ARG A 348 -27.42 -9.48 1.14
CA ARG A 348 -28.52 -10.46 1.06
C ARG A 348 -28.62 -11.14 -0.31
N ASN A 349 -28.23 -10.47 -1.39
CA ASN A 349 -28.32 -10.99 -2.76
C ASN A 349 -27.10 -11.80 -3.20
N GLY A 350 -26.16 -12.12 -2.29
CA GLY A 350 -25.00 -12.98 -2.58
C GLY A 350 -23.93 -12.31 -3.46
N GLU A 351 -24.01 -11.00 -3.69
CA GLU A 351 -22.97 -10.27 -4.38
C GLU A 351 -21.79 -10.04 -3.45
N SER A 352 -20.61 -10.58 -3.79
CA SER A 352 -19.37 -10.27 -3.09
C SER A 352 -18.78 -8.98 -3.65
N TYR A 353 -19.40 -7.85 -3.31
CA TYR A 353 -18.72 -6.57 -3.30
C TYR A 353 -18.06 -6.37 -1.95
N TRP A 354 -16.86 -6.95 -1.84
CA TRP A 354 -15.91 -6.60 -0.81
C TRP A 354 -14.60 -6.30 -1.54
N SER A 355 -14.22 -5.03 -1.57
CA SER A 355 -12.83 -4.73 -1.28
C SER A 355 -12.81 -4.28 0.19
N MET A 356 -12.98 -5.25 1.08
CA MET A 356 -11.89 -5.49 2.01
C MET A 356 -10.88 -6.36 1.28
N SER A 357 -9.61 -6.30 1.65
CA SER A 357 -8.70 -7.41 1.37
C SER A 357 -9.47 -8.72 1.48
N ARG A 358 -9.45 -9.55 0.44
CA ARG A 358 -9.80 -10.96 0.59
C ARG A 358 -8.63 -11.60 1.36
N CYS A 359 -8.47 -11.20 2.62
CA CYS A 359 -7.88 -12.07 3.62
C CYS A 359 -8.76 -13.31 3.61
N SER A 360 -8.12 -14.46 3.42
CA SER A 360 -8.76 -15.76 3.39
C SER A 360 -9.72 -15.89 4.57
N THR A 361 -10.91 -16.42 4.29
CA THR A 361 -11.95 -16.71 5.27
C THR A 361 -11.46 -17.69 6.33
N SER A 362 -11.02 -17.16 7.46
CA SER A 362 -11.19 -17.77 8.78
C SER A 362 -11.16 -16.68 9.85
N ALA A 363 -12.37 -16.28 10.30
CA ALA A 363 -12.67 -15.45 11.46
C ALA A 363 -12.05 -14.04 11.53
N THR A 364 -12.85 -13.04 11.11
CA THR A 364 -12.97 -11.70 11.74
C THR A 364 -11.80 -11.16 12.57
N THR A 365 -10.99 -10.27 11.99
CA THR A 365 -10.61 -9.01 12.64
C THR A 365 -11.24 -7.87 11.85
N GLN A 366 -12.50 -7.57 12.21
CA GLN A 366 -13.11 -6.28 11.91
C GLN A 366 -12.16 -5.22 12.48
N TYR A 367 -11.68 -4.25 11.69
CA TYR A 367 -10.73 -3.24 12.16
C TYR A 367 -11.18 -2.69 13.54
N THR A 368 -10.41 -3.00 14.58
CA THR A 368 -10.80 -2.81 16.00
C THR A 368 -10.48 -1.43 16.55
N TYR A 369 -9.84 -0.57 15.74
CA TYR A 369 -9.49 0.81 16.12
C TYR A 369 -10.62 1.80 15.79
N ASP A 370 -10.67 2.89 16.55
CA ASP A 370 -11.65 3.96 16.40
C ASP A 370 -11.25 4.99 15.35
N ALA A 371 -9.97 5.34 15.31
CA ALA A 371 -9.42 6.29 14.35
C ALA A 371 -8.01 5.87 13.91
N CYS A 372 -7.61 6.31 12.72
CA CYS A 372 -6.25 6.20 12.22
C CYS A 372 -5.86 7.54 11.62
N LYS A 373 -4.74 8.10 12.07
CA LYS A 373 -4.21 9.39 11.62
C LYS A 373 -2.80 9.19 11.06
N ALA A 374 -2.53 9.71 9.88
CA ALA A 374 -1.18 9.71 9.33
C ALA A 374 -0.31 10.70 10.11
N PHE A 375 0.85 10.25 10.56
CA PHE A 375 1.86 11.04 11.27
C PHE A 375 3.27 10.54 10.89
N GLY A 376 4.05 11.39 10.23
CA GLY A 376 5.30 10.99 9.59
C GLY A 376 5.18 10.91 8.06
N LYS A 377 6.32 10.84 7.37
CA LYS A 377 6.41 10.79 5.90
C LYS A 377 7.30 9.63 5.41
N ASN A 378 8.22 9.12 6.22
CA ASN A 378 9.08 8.00 5.87
C ASN A 378 9.20 6.97 7.02
N LYS A 379 9.95 5.89 6.78
CA LYS A 379 10.16 4.76 7.70
C LYS A 379 11.18 5.00 8.83
N TRP A 380 11.77 6.19 8.84
CA TRP A 380 12.76 6.60 9.83
C TRP A 380 12.16 7.60 10.82
N ASP A 381 10.88 7.95 10.64
CA ASP A 381 10.13 8.81 11.54
C ASP A 381 9.66 8.01 12.76
N GLN A 382 10.58 7.38 13.52
CA GLN A 382 10.22 6.28 14.44
C GLN A 382 9.79 6.69 15.85
N SER A 383 9.81 8.00 16.12
CA SER A 383 9.61 8.52 17.46
C SER A 383 8.42 9.47 17.51
N ILE A 384 7.51 9.19 18.42
CA ILE A 384 6.40 10.08 18.77
C ILE A 384 6.30 10.22 20.28
N SER A 385 5.75 11.36 20.72
CA SER A 385 5.35 11.60 22.11
C SER A 385 4.08 12.45 22.17
N VAL A 386 3.35 12.38 23.27
CA VAL A 386 2.01 12.99 23.42
C VAL A 386 1.90 13.66 24.78
N SER A 387 1.37 14.89 24.80
CA SER A 387 1.15 15.65 26.04
C SER A 387 -0.08 15.14 26.81
N ASN A 388 -0.23 15.58 28.06
CA ASN A 388 -1.38 15.23 28.88
C ASN A 388 -2.53 16.26 28.65
N PRO A 389 -3.71 15.82 28.17
CA PRO A 389 -4.84 16.72 27.94
C PRO A 389 -5.38 17.40 29.21
N ASP A 390 -5.13 16.82 30.39
CA ASP A 390 -5.58 17.39 31.66
C ASP A 390 -4.79 18.65 32.06
N PHE A 391 -3.60 18.85 31.50
CA PHE A 391 -2.67 19.93 31.88
C PHE A 391 -2.47 20.98 30.78
N GLY A 392 -2.97 20.72 29.58
CA GLY A 392 -2.80 21.59 28.41
C GLY A 392 -3.44 21.00 27.15
N PRO A 393 -3.24 21.64 25.98
CA PRO A 393 -3.72 21.08 24.72
C PRO A 393 -3.06 19.72 24.43
N LEU A 394 -3.86 18.76 23.95
CA LEU A 394 -3.38 17.45 23.53
C LEU A 394 -2.58 17.59 22.24
N ARG A 395 -1.26 17.57 22.36
CA ARG A 395 -0.30 17.71 21.26
C ARG A 395 0.42 16.40 21.04
N ILE A 396 0.62 16.06 19.78
CA ILE A 396 1.49 14.96 19.36
C ILE A 396 2.72 15.57 18.69
N ILE A 397 3.90 15.14 19.14
CA ILE A 397 5.19 15.48 18.53
C ILE A 397 5.76 14.25 17.85
N GLY A 398 6.45 14.46 16.73
CA GLY A 398 7.30 13.46 16.10
C GLY A 398 8.02 14.04 14.90
N THR A 399 8.66 13.17 14.13
CA THR A 399 9.50 13.57 13.00
C THR A 399 8.78 13.39 11.67
N GLN A 400 9.18 14.17 10.67
CA GLN A 400 8.83 13.99 9.27
C GLN A 400 10.10 14.05 8.44
N ASN A 401 10.25 13.11 7.49
CA ASN A 401 11.39 13.05 6.58
C ASN A 401 12.75 12.90 7.29
N ASN A 402 12.81 12.16 8.41
CA ASN A 402 14.07 11.89 9.10
C ASN A 402 15.15 11.31 8.15
N TYR A 403 16.43 11.65 8.35
CA TYR A 403 17.60 11.44 7.46
C TYR A 403 17.71 12.26 6.16
N GLU A 404 16.64 12.82 5.62
CA GLU A 404 16.70 13.64 4.40
C GLU A 404 16.61 15.13 4.77
N ASP A 405 15.39 15.65 4.80
CA ASP A 405 15.03 17.00 5.23
C ASP A 405 14.22 16.90 6.52
N CYS A 406 14.89 16.48 7.60
CA CYS A 406 14.21 16.20 8.87
C CYS A 406 13.51 17.44 9.43
N GLN A 407 12.24 17.27 9.76
CA GLN A 407 11.40 18.25 10.42
C GLN A 407 10.83 17.64 11.69
N ILE A 408 10.88 18.39 12.79
CA ILE A 408 10.15 18.03 13.99
C ILE A 408 8.81 18.75 13.93
N VAL A 409 7.74 17.97 13.94
CA VAL A 409 6.37 18.47 13.74
C VAL A 409 5.58 18.24 15.01
N ILE A 410 4.92 19.29 15.46
CA ILE A 410 4.00 19.26 16.59
C ILE A 410 2.61 19.57 16.06
N GLN A 411 1.68 18.64 16.24
CA GLN A 411 0.29 18.81 15.81
C GLN A 411 -0.64 18.82 17.01
N ASP A 412 -1.68 19.63 16.92
CA ASP A 412 -2.83 19.48 17.79
C ASP A 412 -3.54 18.18 17.43
N TYR A 413 -3.69 17.29 18.41
CA TYR A 413 -4.19 15.95 18.17
C TYR A 413 -5.65 15.95 17.70
N GLN A 414 -6.48 16.86 18.20
CA GLN A 414 -7.91 16.88 17.88
C GLN A 414 -8.18 17.41 16.48
N THR A 415 -7.52 18.52 16.12
CA THR A 415 -7.72 19.21 14.84
C THR A 415 -6.79 18.74 13.73
N SER A 416 -5.72 18.00 14.08
CA SER A 416 -4.62 17.63 13.18
C SER A 416 -3.92 18.83 12.52
N GLN A 417 -4.09 20.04 13.08
CA GLN A 417 -3.39 21.23 12.63
C GLN A 417 -1.97 21.24 13.18
N THR A 418 -1.00 21.55 12.31
CA THR A 418 0.38 21.79 12.73
C THR A 418 0.44 23.04 13.59
N VAL A 419 0.86 22.89 14.84
CA VAL A 419 1.06 23.98 15.81
C VAL A 419 2.42 24.63 15.59
N LEU A 420 3.45 23.80 15.41
CA LEU A 420 4.81 24.25 15.19
C LEU A 420 5.57 23.24 14.32
N GLU A 421 6.46 23.76 13.48
CA GLU A 421 7.37 22.98 12.65
C GLU A 421 8.78 23.52 12.85
N ILE A 422 9.67 22.67 13.37
CA ILE A 422 11.07 23.00 13.60
C ILE A 422 11.87 22.30 12.50
N SER A 423 12.41 23.09 11.57
CA SER A 423 13.26 22.57 10.50
C SER A 423 14.65 22.29 11.05
N THR A 424 15.08 21.03 10.98
CA THR A 424 16.43 20.58 11.36
C THR A 424 17.09 19.86 10.18
N PRO A 425 17.34 20.57 9.06
CA PRO A 425 17.96 19.94 7.90
C PRO A 425 19.32 19.34 8.28
N SER A 426 19.61 18.14 7.79
CA SER A 426 20.86 17.41 8.07
C SER A 426 21.04 16.85 9.49
N MET A 427 19.98 16.83 10.33
CA MET A 427 20.01 16.16 11.63
C MET A 427 19.23 14.84 11.58
N HIS A 428 19.83 13.76 12.08
CA HIS A 428 19.12 12.52 12.38
C HIS A 428 18.56 12.62 13.80
N ILE A 429 17.23 12.46 13.95
CA ILE A 429 16.57 12.53 15.26
C ILE A 429 16.20 11.13 15.71
N GLY A 430 16.74 10.70 16.85
CA GLY A 430 16.52 9.36 17.41
C GLY A 430 15.25 9.26 18.25
N GLU A 431 15.08 10.17 19.20
CA GLU A 431 13.94 10.20 20.10
C GLU A 431 13.39 11.63 20.26
N VAL A 432 12.07 11.74 20.42
CA VAL A 432 11.38 12.99 20.77
C VAL A 432 10.57 12.81 22.04
N GLU A 433 10.42 13.89 22.79
CA GLU A 433 9.60 13.93 23.98
C GLU A 433 8.90 15.28 24.12
N ILE A 434 7.68 15.27 24.66
CA ILE A 434 6.94 16.48 24.98
C ILE A 434 6.53 16.48 26.45
N SER A 435 6.69 17.63 27.10
CA SER A 435 6.22 17.88 28.46
C SER A 435 4.71 17.68 28.59
N ALA A 436 4.26 17.33 29.80
CA ALA A 436 2.87 17.00 30.04
C ALA A 436 1.89 18.17 29.78
N ASP A 437 2.32 19.43 29.92
CA ASP A 437 1.52 20.62 29.57
C ASP A 437 1.57 20.98 28.07
N GLY A 438 2.40 20.27 27.28
CA GLY A 438 2.54 20.46 25.85
C GLY A 438 3.33 21.72 25.45
N ARG A 439 4.04 22.39 26.36
CA ARG A 439 4.72 23.69 26.10
C ARG A 439 6.22 23.59 25.92
N THR A 440 6.84 22.50 26.36
CA THR A 440 8.27 22.22 26.17
C THR A 440 8.44 20.88 25.48
N ALA A 441 9.40 20.78 24.57
CA ALA A 441 9.79 19.55 23.90
C ALA A 441 11.29 19.29 24.05
N ALA A 442 11.69 18.03 23.93
CA ALA A 442 13.08 17.61 23.85
C ALA A 442 13.25 16.64 22.68
N PHE A 443 14.42 16.68 22.04
CA PHE A 443 14.73 15.76 20.95
C PHE A 443 16.21 15.40 20.92
N GLN A 444 16.49 14.15 20.59
CA GLN A 444 17.82 13.56 20.58
C GLN A 444 18.42 13.65 19.18
N GLN A 445 19.52 14.38 19.06
CA GLN A 445 20.31 14.44 17.83
C GLN A 445 21.32 13.30 17.79
N LEU A 446 21.28 12.54 16.70
CA LEU A 446 22.20 11.46 16.37
C LEU A 446 23.17 11.89 15.27
N SER A 447 24.35 11.26 15.28
CA SER A 447 25.32 11.36 14.19
C SER A 447 24.93 10.43 13.04
N PHE A 448 25.63 10.53 11.90
CA PHE A 448 25.48 9.58 10.79
C PHE A 448 25.83 8.12 11.15
N MET A 449 26.50 7.90 12.28
CA MET A 449 26.85 6.57 12.81
C MET A 449 25.89 6.13 13.93
N ASP A 450 24.75 6.80 14.08
CA ASP A 450 23.74 6.57 15.14
C ASP A 450 24.29 6.74 16.57
N GLU A 451 25.39 7.48 16.71
CA GLU A 451 25.90 7.88 18.03
C GLU A 451 25.18 9.13 18.52
N ILE A 452 24.81 9.15 19.81
CA ILE A 452 24.20 10.31 20.47
C ILE A 452 25.19 11.49 20.44
N VAL A 453 24.77 12.58 19.78
CA VAL A 453 25.52 13.84 19.72
C VAL A 453 25.13 14.72 20.88
N LYS A 454 23.83 15.01 21.02
CA LYS A 454 23.26 15.82 22.10
C LYS A 454 21.74 15.71 22.16
N TRP A 455 21.19 16.02 23.33
CA TRP A 455 19.79 16.38 23.50
C TRP A 455 19.60 17.89 23.38
N ILE A 456 18.55 18.28 22.67
CA ILE A 456 18.10 19.66 22.50
C ILE A 456 16.76 19.80 23.19
N VAL A 457 16.58 20.84 24.01
CA VAL A 457 15.32 21.14 24.72
C VAL A 457 14.80 22.48 24.21
N TYR A 458 13.49 22.59 23.98
CA TYR A 458 12.88 23.68 23.24
C TYR A 458 11.62 24.20 23.93
N ASP A 459 11.52 25.52 24.09
CA ASP A 459 10.32 26.23 24.52
C ASP A 459 9.41 26.45 23.31
N LEU A 460 8.26 25.78 23.27
CA LEU A 460 7.35 25.81 22.13
C LEU A 460 6.56 27.12 22.03
N ASP A 461 6.32 27.79 23.15
CA ASP A 461 5.57 29.04 23.17
C ASP A 461 6.44 30.22 22.69
N LYS A 462 7.74 30.19 23.02
CA LYS A 462 8.72 31.20 22.56
C LYS A 462 9.41 30.85 21.25
N ASN A 463 9.36 29.58 20.84
CA ASN A 463 10.10 29.05 19.70
C ASN A 463 11.63 29.25 19.86
N GLU A 464 12.17 28.88 21.02
CA GLU A 464 13.59 29.07 21.38
C GLU A 464 14.16 27.81 22.07
N GLU A 465 15.47 27.55 21.85
CA GLU A 465 16.21 26.49 22.56
C GLU A 465 16.48 26.90 24.02
N ILE A 466 16.30 25.96 24.95
CA ILE A 466 16.59 26.12 26.37
C ILE A 466 17.92 25.42 26.66
N SER A 467 18.91 26.17 27.12
CA SER A 467 20.26 25.65 27.36
C SER A 467 20.42 25.06 28.76
N PHE A 468 21.24 24.01 28.90
CA PHE A 468 21.69 23.56 30.21
C PHE A 468 22.64 24.60 30.82
N ALA A 469 22.42 24.95 32.09
CA ALA A 469 23.28 25.88 32.80
C ALA A 469 24.69 25.30 32.97
N GLN A 470 25.72 26.13 32.82
CA GLN A 470 27.11 25.75 33.05
C GLN A 470 27.30 25.16 34.46
N ASN A 471 28.22 24.21 34.57
CA ASN A 471 28.56 23.62 35.86
C ASN A 471 29.22 24.66 36.79
N ASP A 472 29.42 24.32 38.07
CA ASP A 472 30.05 25.22 39.07
C ASP A 472 31.49 25.66 38.70
N GLN A 473 32.10 25.04 37.68
CA GLN A 473 33.43 25.35 37.16
C GLN A 473 33.39 26.24 35.90
N GLY A 474 32.19 26.61 35.41
CA GLY A 474 32.00 27.43 34.21
C GLY A 474 32.13 26.65 32.89
N GLU A 475 32.15 25.32 32.93
CA GLU A 475 32.17 24.47 31.73
C GLU A 475 30.73 24.12 31.30
N ASP A 476 30.54 24.00 29.98
CA ASP A 476 29.27 23.57 29.40
C ASP A 476 28.96 22.11 29.80
N VAL A 477 27.72 21.88 30.24
CA VAL A 477 27.25 20.52 30.58
C VAL A 477 27.19 19.70 29.30
N LYS A 478 27.79 18.50 29.31
CA LYS A 478 27.62 17.54 28.22
C LYS A 478 26.17 17.08 28.16
N THR A 479 25.56 17.24 26.99
CA THR A 479 24.15 16.91 26.75
C THR A 479 23.95 15.60 25.98
N ASP A 480 24.97 14.76 25.89
CA ASP A 480 24.93 13.44 25.25
C ASP A 480 24.34 12.34 26.17
N PHE A 481 23.29 12.69 26.91
CA PHE A 481 22.55 11.77 27.79
C PHE A 481 21.97 10.59 27.02
N ASP A 482 21.84 9.44 27.67
CA ASP A 482 21.18 8.27 27.08
C ASP A 482 19.68 8.55 26.86
N SER A 483 19.01 9.04 27.91
CA SER A 483 17.61 9.48 27.85
C SER A 483 17.36 10.78 28.59
N VAL A 484 16.38 11.53 28.09
CA VAL A 484 15.76 12.69 28.72
C VAL A 484 14.28 12.35 28.91
N GLN A 485 13.75 12.60 30.11
CA GLN A 485 12.34 12.37 30.43
C GLN A 485 11.70 13.55 31.16
N PHE A 486 10.60 14.10 30.65
CA PHE A 486 9.80 15.12 31.34
C PHE A 486 9.00 14.51 32.50
N CYS A 487 8.92 15.24 33.61
CA CYS A 487 8.13 14.81 34.75
C CYS A 487 6.63 14.78 34.38
N PRO A 488 5.93 13.67 34.61
CA PRO A 488 4.52 13.52 34.23
C PRO A 488 3.54 14.20 35.19
N ALA A 489 3.99 14.75 36.32
CA ALA A 489 3.12 15.36 37.32
C ALA A 489 2.78 16.83 37.01
N GLN A 490 1.51 17.20 37.15
CA GLN A 490 0.99 18.55 36.87
C GLN A 490 1.76 19.66 37.59
N SER A 491 2.10 19.45 38.85
CA SER A 491 2.80 20.46 39.67
C SER A 491 4.29 20.62 39.31
N GLN A 492 4.82 19.79 38.40
CA GLN A 492 6.25 19.67 38.12
C GLN A 492 6.56 19.55 36.62
N THR A 493 5.72 20.09 35.72
CA THR A 493 5.94 20.00 34.25
C THR A 493 7.27 20.62 33.78
N GLN A 494 7.84 21.53 34.57
CA GLN A 494 9.15 22.16 34.37
C GLN A 494 10.32 21.35 34.98
N VAL A 495 10.15 20.06 35.22
CA VAL A 495 11.18 19.17 35.80
C VAL A 495 11.55 18.10 34.77
N ILE A 496 12.84 17.87 34.58
CA ILE A 496 13.40 16.90 33.65
C ILE A 496 14.27 15.91 34.43
N MET A 497 14.23 14.64 34.04
CA MET A 497 15.18 13.61 34.46
C MET A 497 16.10 13.24 33.31
N THR A 498 17.38 13.07 33.58
CA THR A 498 18.36 12.59 32.59
C THR A 498 19.04 11.31 33.10
N LEU A 499 19.28 10.37 32.20
CA LEU A 499 20.15 9.21 32.42
C LEU A 499 21.49 9.43 31.70
N SER A 500 22.60 9.28 32.40
CA SER A 500 23.94 9.41 31.80
C SER A 500 24.21 8.33 30.75
N ARG A 501 25.06 8.65 29.77
CA ARG A 501 25.46 7.76 28.66
C ARG A 501 26.08 6.44 29.11
N ASP A 502 26.69 6.40 30.29
CA ASP A 502 27.28 5.19 30.88
C ASP A 502 26.28 4.38 31.72
N PHE A 503 25.02 4.84 31.81
CA PHE A 503 23.92 4.24 32.56
C PHE A 503 24.16 4.22 34.07
N ARG A 504 24.92 5.16 34.64
CA ARG A 504 25.29 5.14 36.07
C ARG A 504 24.78 6.31 36.89
N GLU A 505 24.28 7.35 36.24
CA GLU A 505 23.83 8.55 36.91
C GLU A 505 22.44 8.96 36.44
N VAL A 506 21.52 9.12 37.39
CA VAL A 506 20.25 9.80 37.18
C VAL A 506 20.31 11.15 37.86
N ARG A 507 19.98 12.22 37.14
CA ARG A 507 19.94 13.57 37.69
C ARG A 507 18.61 14.24 37.39
N ILE A 508 18.10 14.97 38.37
CA ILE A 508 16.89 15.78 38.24
C ILE A 508 17.27 17.24 38.00
N TRP A 509 16.64 17.82 37.01
CA TRP A 509 16.85 19.19 36.56
C TRP A 509 15.56 19.98 36.62
N LYS A 510 15.68 21.29 36.76
CA LYS A 510 14.55 22.21 36.74
C LYS A 510 14.75 23.24 35.64
N ILE A 511 13.70 23.46 34.86
CA ILE A 511 13.63 24.49 33.85
C ILE A 511 13.25 25.80 34.55
N GLU A 512 14.09 26.82 34.41
CA GLU A 512 13.88 28.15 34.99
C GLU A 512 14.22 29.21 33.93
N GLY A 513 13.18 29.78 33.30
CA GLY A 513 13.36 30.69 32.16
C GLY A 513 13.91 29.94 30.95
N ASN A 514 15.01 30.44 30.36
CA ASN A 514 15.69 29.79 29.23
C ASN A 514 16.90 28.94 29.66
N CYS A 515 16.95 28.54 30.94
CA CYS A 515 18.04 27.69 31.46
C CYS A 515 17.51 26.45 32.17
N ILE A 516 18.20 25.32 31.99
CA ILE A 516 17.97 24.07 32.71
C ILE A 516 19.03 23.95 33.79
N ARG A 517 18.63 24.03 35.06
CA ARG A 517 19.53 24.01 36.22
C ARG A 517 19.48 22.66 36.93
N PRO A 518 20.63 22.10 37.35
CA PRO A 518 20.64 20.89 38.14
C PRO A 518 20.01 21.17 39.50
N THR A 519 19.24 20.22 40.00
CA THR A 519 18.82 20.22 41.41
C THR A 519 19.86 19.50 42.26
N ASN A 520 19.72 19.53 43.58
CA ASN A 520 20.54 18.72 44.49
C ASN A 520 20.15 17.23 44.50
N LYS A 521 19.30 16.79 43.58
CA LYS A 521 18.72 15.45 43.50
C LYS A 521 19.41 14.66 42.40
N GLN A 522 20.32 13.79 42.83
CA GLN A 522 21.13 12.93 41.97
C GLN A 522 21.22 11.53 42.57
N ILE A 523 21.24 10.53 41.70
CA ILE A 523 21.44 9.13 42.01
C ILE A 523 22.64 8.67 41.22
N SER A 524 23.71 8.27 41.90
CA SER A 524 24.91 7.70 41.28
C SER A 524 25.08 6.26 41.71
N ARG A 525 25.39 5.39 40.74
CA ARG A 525 25.55 3.95 40.94
C ARG A 525 26.91 3.48 40.49
N GLN A 526 27.39 2.46 41.18
CA GLN A 526 28.61 1.75 40.80
C GLN A 526 28.33 0.82 39.61
N TYR A 527 27.13 0.23 39.57
CA TYR A 527 26.66 -0.66 38.52
C TYR A 527 25.80 0.10 37.51
N LYS A 528 25.56 -0.53 36.35
CA LYS A 528 24.69 0.03 35.33
C LYS A 528 23.25 -0.08 35.79
N ILE A 529 22.51 1.02 35.63
CA ILE A 529 21.08 1.11 35.77
C ILE A 529 20.50 0.52 34.48
N GLU A 530 19.79 -0.60 34.61
CA GLU A 530 19.22 -1.33 33.46
C GLU A 530 17.88 -0.73 33.01
N TYR A 531 17.21 0.01 33.89
CA TYR A 531 15.94 0.68 33.61
C TYR A 531 15.77 1.91 34.50
N CYS A 532 15.24 2.99 33.93
CA CYS A 532 14.89 4.21 34.66
C CYS A 532 13.69 4.91 34.01
N ARG A 533 12.63 5.18 34.77
CA ARG A 533 11.44 5.89 34.27
C ARG A 533 10.73 6.67 35.36
N TRP A 534 10.03 7.74 34.93
CA TRP A 534 9.01 8.36 35.77
C TRP A 534 7.79 7.47 35.95
N VAL A 535 7.27 7.42 37.18
CA VAL A 535 6.00 6.79 37.51
C VAL A 535 5.19 7.69 38.45
N LEU A 536 3.87 7.68 38.33
CA LEU A 536 2.97 8.45 39.20
C LEU A 536 2.40 7.55 40.31
N VAL A 537 2.50 8.02 41.56
CA VAL A 537 1.94 7.36 42.75
C VAL A 537 1.14 8.40 43.53
N GLN A 538 -0.19 8.27 43.58
CA GLN A 538 -1.05 9.24 44.29
C GLN A 538 -0.71 10.70 43.92
N ASP A 539 -0.61 10.98 42.61
CA ASP A 539 -0.22 12.27 42.02
C ASP A 539 1.22 12.76 42.31
N SER A 540 2.01 11.98 43.05
CA SER A 540 3.44 12.24 43.26
C SER A 540 4.28 11.57 42.17
N ALA A 541 5.17 12.33 41.53
CA ALA A 541 6.16 11.77 40.61
C ALA A 541 7.25 11.05 41.39
N CYS A 542 7.51 9.81 41.00
CA CYS A 542 8.58 8.98 41.52
C CYS A 542 9.51 8.54 40.39
N VAL A 543 10.81 8.46 40.67
CA VAL A 543 11.79 7.82 39.79
C VAL A 543 11.83 6.34 40.16
N LEU A 544 11.46 5.48 39.22
CA LEU A 544 11.59 4.04 39.33
C LEU A 544 12.81 3.57 38.55
N LEU A 545 13.72 2.88 39.21
CA LEU A 545 14.91 2.31 38.57
C LEU A 545 15.22 0.92 39.10
N TRP A 546 15.98 0.15 38.33
CA TRP A 546 16.63 -1.05 38.85
C TRP A 546 18.03 -1.25 38.29
N GLU A 547 18.84 -1.95 39.08
CA GLU A 547 20.19 -2.36 38.73
C GLU A 547 20.40 -3.84 39.05
N GLU A 548 21.26 -4.48 38.26
CA GLU A 548 21.69 -5.87 38.46
C GLU A 548 23.06 -5.89 39.14
N TYR A 549 23.22 -6.68 40.22
CA TYR A 549 24.52 -6.89 40.83
C TYR A 549 25.37 -7.86 39.99
N ARG A 550 26.17 -7.33 39.05
CA ARG A 550 27.09 -8.13 38.23
C ARG A 550 28.47 -8.29 38.86
N SER A 551 29.04 -9.50 38.75
CA SER A 551 30.49 -9.69 38.85
C SER A 551 31.16 -9.06 37.60
N GLN A 552 32.39 -8.56 37.74
CA GLN A 552 33.02 -7.57 36.85
C GLN A 552 33.34 -8.04 35.39
N ARG A 553 32.37 -8.37 34.52
CA ARG A 553 32.64 -8.56 33.07
C ARG A 553 31.38 -8.70 32.17
N GLY A 554 31.23 -7.83 31.17
CA GLY A 554 30.67 -8.20 29.84
C GLY A 554 29.15 -8.17 29.63
N LYS A 555 28.74 -8.17 28.36
CA LYS A 555 27.34 -8.18 27.88
C LYS A 555 26.70 -9.57 28.08
N PHE A 556 25.38 -9.66 28.01
CA PHE A 556 24.59 -10.91 28.20
C PHE A 556 25.07 -12.11 27.34
N GLU A 557 25.65 -11.85 26.17
CA GLU A 557 26.08 -12.85 25.20
C GLU A 557 27.47 -13.46 25.50
N ASP A 558 28.24 -12.89 26.44
CA ASP A 558 29.63 -13.31 26.72
C ASP A 558 29.77 -14.27 27.92
N TYR A 559 28.68 -14.74 28.54
CA TYR A 559 28.75 -15.58 29.74
C TYR A 559 28.81 -17.08 29.42
N GLU A 560 30.00 -17.59 29.09
CA GLU A 560 30.35 -18.97 29.47
C GLU A 560 31.16 -18.97 30.77
N ARG A 561 30.57 -19.57 31.81
CA ARG A 561 31.24 -20.15 33.00
C ARG A 561 32.16 -19.21 33.79
N ASP A 562 31.58 -18.24 34.49
CA ASP A 562 32.20 -17.72 35.73
C ASP A 562 31.45 -18.28 36.95
N ASP A 563 32.19 -19.07 37.74
CA ASP A 563 31.93 -19.63 39.06
C ASP A 563 30.52 -19.36 39.68
N PRO A 564 29.56 -20.30 39.61
CA PRO A 564 28.23 -20.13 40.21
C PRO A 564 28.25 -19.91 41.73
N GLU A 565 29.39 -20.12 42.40
CA GLU A 565 29.59 -19.82 43.83
C GLU A 565 29.85 -18.33 44.13
N LYS A 566 30.17 -17.50 43.14
CA LYS A 566 30.51 -16.06 43.32
C LYS A 566 29.45 -15.09 42.82
N TRP A 567 28.36 -15.59 42.27
CA TRP A 567 27.32 -14.76 41.67
C TRP A 567 26.15 -14.54 42.63
N ILE A 568 25.69 -13.28 42.71
CA ILE A 568 24.56 -12.87 43.54
C ILE A 568 23.35 -12.72 42.62
N ASN A 569 22.39 -13.64 42.74
CA ASN A 569 21.13 -13.58 42.03
C ASN A 569 20.15 -12.59 42.68
N GLU A 570 20.55 -11.32 42.75
CA GLU A 570 19.75 -10.24 43.30
C GLU A 570 19.77 -9.03 42.35
N CYS A 571 18.59 -8.48 42.10
CA CYS A 571 18.39 -7.17 41.50
C CYS A 571 17.88 -6.20 42.57
N GLN A 572 18.42 -4.98 42.54
CA GLN A 572 18.00 -3.90 43.41
C GLN A 572 17.05 -2.99 42.64
N ILE A 573 15.80 -2.93 43.08
CA ILE A 573 14.78 -2.01 42.56
C ILE A 573 14.63 -0.87 43.56
N GLU A 574 14.58 0.36 43.07
CA GLU A 574 14.39 1.54 43.90
C GLU A 574 13.33 2.48 43.33
N MET A 575 12.56 3.06 44.23
CA MET A 575 11.56 4.06 43.93
C MET A 575 11.82 5.31 44.77
N TRP A 576 12.18 6.40 44.10
CA TRP A 576 12.51 7.68 44.73
C TRP A 576 11.36 8.66 44.55
N ASN A 577 10.75 9.12 45.64
CA ASN A 577 9.78 10.20 45.56
C ASN A 577 10.49 11.50 45.17
N ALA A 578 10.14 12.09 44.02
CA ALA A 578 10.90 13.23 43.51
C ALA A 578 10.65 14.54 44.28
N GLN A 579 9.58 14.64 45.07
CA GLN A 579 9.32 15.82 45.91
C GLN A 579 10.09 15.72 47.23
N GLN A 580 9.83 14.66 48.00
CA GLN A 580 10.39 14.41 49.33
C GLN A 580 11.84 13.91 49.27
N TRP A 581 12.26 13.37 48.13
CA TRP A 581 13.57 12.73 47.91
C TRP A 581 13.84 11.56 48.87
N THR A 582 12.79 10.77 49.11
CA THR A 582 12.83 9.55 49.93
C THR A 582 12.88 8.32 49.03
N CYS A 583 13.69 7.33 49.40
CA CYS A 583 13.87 6.09 48.65
C CYS A 583 13.16 4.92 49.32
N ARG A 584 12.43 4.13 48.54
CA ARG A 584 12.00 2.77 48.91
C ARG A 584 12.78 1.78 48.04
N SER A 585 13.45 0.84 48.68
CA SER A 585 14.35 -0.13 48.06
C SER A 585 13.76 -1.53 48.23
N PHE A 586 13.79 -2.33 47.17
CA PHE A 586 13.23 -3.67 47.09
C PHE A 586 14.24 -4.62 46.44
N LYS A 587 14.41 -5.81 47.01
CA LYS A 587 15.26 -6.85 46.45
C LYS A 587 14.41 -7.91 45.78
N VAL A 588 14.75 -8.26 44.55
CA VAL A 588 14.10 -9.34 43.80
C VAL A 588 15.15 -10.24 43.16
N PRO A 589 14.83 -11.50 42.82
CA PRO A 589 15.76 -12.36 42.10
C PRO A 589 16.06 -11.78 40.71
N ALA A 590 17.33 -11.85 40.27
CA ALA A 590 17.69 -11.51 38.91
C ALA A 590 17.21 -12.58 37.91
N PHE A 591 17.14 -13.84 38.35
CA PHE A 591 16.78 -15.01 37.57
C PHE A 591 15.86 -15.94 38.38
N ILE A 592 14.81 -16.42 37.70
CA ILE A 592 13.81 -17.32 38.28
C ILE A 592 13.63 -18.59 37.42
N HIS A 593 13.08 -19.63 38.03
CA HIS A 593 12.69 -20.87 37.34
C HIS A 593 11.30 -21.32 37.77
N ALA A 594 10.54 -21.89 36.83
CA ALA A 594 9.22 -22.44 37.10
C ALA A 594 9.32 -23.78 37.85
N LYS A 595 8.41 -24.03 38.79
CA LYS A 595 8.15 -25.32 39.42
C LYS A 595 6.83 -25.89 38.85
N ASP A 596 6.61 -27.21 38.99
CA ASP A 596 5.49 -27.98 38.42
C ASP A 596 4.04 -27.50 38.76
N ASP A 597 3.85 -26.36 39.44
CA ASP A 597 2.54 -25.81 39.88
C ASP A 597 2.47 -24.26 39.79
N ASP A 598 2.93 -23.63 38.70
CA ASP A 598 2.89 -22.15 38.48
C ASP A 598 3.56 -21.29 39.57
N ARG A 599 4.48 -21.88 40.35
CA ARG A 599 5.31 -21.16 41.31
C ARG A 599 6.70 -20.94 40.75
N TYR A 600 7.23 -19.75 40.99
CA TYR A 600 8.58 -19.38 40.57
C TYR A 600 9.49 -19.20 41.77
N PHE A 601 10.72 -19.67 41.64
CA PHE A 601 11.74 -19.53 42.67
C PHE A 601 13.04 -18.97 42.07
N ALA A 602 13.84 -18.32 42.93
CA ALA A 602 15.13 -17.78 42.55
C ALA A 602 16.11 -18.92 42.19
N THR A 603 16.83 -18.81 41.07
CA THR A 603 17.82 -19.81 40.67
C THR A 603 19.10 -19.20 40.13
N ASN A 604 20.23 -19.83 40.44
CA ASN A 604 21.53 -19.48 39.86
C ASN A 604 21.84 -20.31 38.59
N HIS A 605 20.88 -21.11 38.09
CA HIS A 605 21.07 -22.01 36.96
C HIS A 605 20.68 -21.37 35.62
N PHE A 606 21.67 -20.87 34.89
CA PHE A 606 21.50 -20.10 33.65
C PHE A 606 20.80 -20.82 32.47
N ARG A 607 20.89 -22.15 32.37
CA ARG A 607 20.45 -22.88 31.15
C ARG A 607 18.93 -22.90 30.97
N HIS A 608 18.14 -22.83 32.04
CA HIS A 608 16.67 -22.95 31.99
C HIS A 608 15.92 -21.87 32.81
N CYS A 609 16.59 -20.79 33.21
CA CYS A 609 15.99 -19.69 33.97
C CYS A 609 15.48 -18.55 33.06
N LEU A 610 14.63 -17.70 33.65
CA LEU A 610 14.12 -16.47 33.06
C LEU A 610 14.76 -15.27 33.78
N PRO A 611 15.50 -14.39 33.09
CA PRO A 611 16.06 -13.16 33.67
C PRO A 611 15.01 -12.05 33.79
N LEU A 612 15.19 -11.16 34.76
CA LEU A 612 14.41 -9.93 34.91
C LEU A 612 14.66 -9.02 33.70
N THR A 613 13.59 -8.57 33.04
CA THR A 613 13.69 -7.71 31.85
C THR A 613 12.95 -6.38 31.99
N TYR A 614 11.78 -6.36 32.64
CA TYR A 614 10.96 -5.15 32.73
C TYR A 614 10.26 -5.03 34.08
N ILE A 615 10.12 -3.79 34.55
CA ILE A 615 9.36 -3.44 35.75
C ILE A 615 8.42 -2.27 35.50
N ASN A 616 7.29 -2.24 36.21
CA ASN A 616 6.41 -1.08 36.31
C ASN A 616 5.64 -1.13 37.64
N ILE A 617 4.87 -0.09 37.98
CA ILE A 617 4.05 -0.05 39.21
C ILE A 617 2.55 -0.14 38.89
N TYR A 618 1.78 -0.66 39.85
CA TYR A 618 0.34 -0.85 39.75
C TYR A 618 -0.36 -0.57 41.08
N ARG A 619 -1.59 -0.03 41.03
CA ARG A 619 -2.41 0.37 42.19
C ARG A 619 -1.67 1.28 43.17
N ASP A 620 -1.20 2.42 42.69
CA ASP A 620 -0.51 3.42 43.51
C ASP A 620 0.65 2.82 44.32
N ALA A 621 1.47 2.01 43.65
CA ALA A 621 2.58 1.27 44.24
C ALA A 621 2.18 0.30 45.38
N ALA A 622 0.96 -0.25 45.34
CA ALA A 622 0.60 -1.44 46.11
C ALA A 622 1.25 -2.71 45.51
N TYR A 623 1.40 -2.75 44.19
CA TYR A 623 2.02 -3.84 43.46
C TYR A 623 3.05 -3.33 42.46
N MET A 624 4.06 -4.16 42.21
CA MET A 624 5.03 -4.03 41.13
C MET A 624 4.68 -5.05 40.05
N ILE A 625 4.57 -4.61 38.81
CA ILE A 625 4.48 -5.50 37.65
C ILE A 625 5.91 -5.86 37.28
N ILE A 626 6.22 -7.16 37.26
CA ILE A 626 7.56 -7.66 36.97
C ILE A 626 7.48 -8.67 35.83
N SER A 627 8.36 -8.51 34.85
CA SER A 627 8.52 -9.41 33.71
C SER A 627 9.87 -10.12 33.76
N TYR A 628 9.83 -11.44 33.65
CA TYR A 628 11.00 -12.29 33.47
C TYR A 628 10.93 -12.97 32.10
N SER A 629 11.85 -12.69 31.18
CA SER A 629 11.76 -13.11 29.77
C SER A 629 13.09 -13.59 29.22
N LYS A 630 13.10 -14.69 28.46
CA LYS A 630 14.31 -15.22 27.82
C LYS A 630 14.30 -15.00 26.30
N LEU A 631 15.20 -14.12 25.85
CA LEU A 631 15.33 -13.62 24.46
C LEU A 631 15.24 -14.73 23.39
N ASP A 632 15.95 -15.85 23.57
CA ASP A 632 16.04 -16.89 22.53
C ASP A 632 14.95 -17.96 22.58
N SER A 633 14.30 -18.15 23.73
CA SER A 633 13.42 -19.31 23.94
C SER A 633 11.94 -19.00 23.68
N GLY A 634 11.54 -17.72 23.78
CA GLY A 634 10.13 -17.30 23.69
C GLY A 634 9.31 -17.58 24.96
N SER A 635 9.95 -18.08 26.03
CA SER A 635 9.33 -18.22 27.34
C SER A 635 9.50 -16.93 28.16
N SER A 636 8.40 -16.48 28.75
CA SER A 636 8.36 -15.32 29.62
C SER A 636 7.27 -15.50 30.67
N THR A 637 7.39 -14.80 31.79
CA THR A 637 6.30 -14.67 32.76
C THR A 637 6.20 -13.23 33.21
N ILE A 638 4.96 -12.78 33.35
CA ILE A 638 4.64 -11.48 33.91
C ILE A 638 3.82 -11.74 35.17
N GLY A 639 4.19 -11.09 36.27
CA GLY A 639 3.50 -11.24 37.54
C GLY A 639 3.39 -9.94 38.31
N LEU A 640 2.50 -9.96 39.31
CA LEU A 640 2.35 -8.90 40.30
C LEU A 640 3.09 -9.30 41.57
N LEU A 641 3.96 -8.42 42.05
CA LEU A 641 4.65 -8.54 43.33
C LEU A 641 4.13 -7.48 44.29
N LYS A 642 3.72 -7.88 45.50
CA LYS A 642 3.25 -6.92 46.50
C LYS A 642 4.43 -6.10 47.05
N MET A 643 4.29 -4.77 47.12
CA MET A 643 5.38 -3.87 47.53
C MET A 643 5.42 -3.67 49.06
N GLU A 644 5.79 -4.73 49.79
CA GLU A 644 6.00 -4.71 51.25
C GLU A 644 7.48 -4.49 51.63
N GLN A 645 7.78 -4.22 52.91
CA GLN A 645 9.16 -3.98 53.37
C GLN A 645 10.05 -5.22 53.27
N ASP A 646 9.51 -6.40 53.60
CA ASP A 646 10.19 -7.68 53.49
C ASP A 646 9.52 -8.52 52.40
N ILE A 647 10.21 -8.68 51.27
CA ILE A 647 9.71 -9.43 50.11
C ILE A 647 10.11 -10.89 50.25
N GLU A 648 9.15 -11.76 50.53
CA GLU A 648 9.30 -13.21 50.35
C GLU A 648 8.83 -13.57 48.94
N PHE A 649 9.74 -13.44 47.95
CA PHE A 649 9.41 -13.47 46.52
C PHE A 649 8.54 -14.67 46.12
N GLU A 650 8.89 -15.89 46.54
CA GLU A 650 8.17 -17.11 46.17
C GLU A 650 6.70 -17.14 46.64
N ASN A 651 6.39 -16.45 47.74
CA ASN A 651 5.06 -16.41 48.32
C ASN A 651 4.25 -15.18 47.87
N GLN A 652 4.94 -14.12 47.46
CA GLN A 652 4.33 -12.83 47.12
C GLN A 652 4.24 -12.56 45.62
N PHE A 653 5.10 -13.17 44.80
CA PHE A 653 5.04 -13.08 43.35
C PHE A 653 3.87 -13.90 42.83
N ARG A 654 2.93 -13.22 42.16
CA ARG A 654 1.74 -13.81 41.57
C ARG A 654 1.80 -13.69 40.06
N PRO A 655 2.11 -14.78 39.34
CA PRO A 655 2.05 -14.78 37.89
C PRO A 655 0.65 -14.41 37.39
N ILE A 656 0.56 -13.46 36.47
CA ILE A 656 -0.68 -13.10 35.77
C ILE A 656 -0.69 -13.66 34.35
N LEU A 657 0.49 -13.83 33.73
CA LEU A 657 0.66 -14.36 32.39
C LEU A 657 1.91 -15.24 32.28
N HIS A 658 1.85 -16.24 31.40
CA HIS A 658 2.94 -17.14 31.07
C HIS A 658 3.09 -17.25 29.54
N ASP A 659 4.31 -17.48 29.08
CA ASP A 659 4.70 -17.73 27.68
C ASP A 659 4.20 -16.66 26.69
N VAL A 660 4.28 -15.38 27.08
CA VAL A 660 3.77 -14.22 26.33
C VAL A 660 4.72 -13.74 25.22
N GLY A 661 5.79 -14.47 24.93
CA GLY A 661 6.87 -14.03 24.04
C GLY A 661 7.84 -13.04 24.70
N ASN A 662 8.70 -12.37 23.94
CA ASN A 662 9.67 -11.43 24.49
C ASN A 662 8.98 -10.10 24.82
N VAL A 663 8.97 -9.71 26.09
CA VAL A 663 8.32 -8.46 26.54
C VAL A 663 9.25 -7.28 26.27
N VAL A 664 8.78 -6.35 25.44
CA VAL A 664 9.53 -5.16 25.02
C VAL A 664 9.13 -3.92 25.81
N ASN A 665 7.89 -3.86 26.32
CA ASN A 665 7.41 -2.74 27.13
C ASN A 665 6.16 -3.13 27.93
N ILE A 666 5.94 -2.49 29.07
CA ILE A 666 4.72 -2.61 29.89
C ILE A 666 4.23 -1.21 30.24
N LEU A 667 2.98 -0.93 29.92
CA LEU A 667 2.31 0.34 30.20
C LEU A 667 1.07 0.11 31.06
N VAL A 668 0.76 1.09 31.89
CA VAL A 668 -0.42 1.10 32.75
C VAL A 668 -1.23 2.34 32.40
N SER A 669 -2.56 2.19 32.23
CA SER A 669 -3.45 3.33 31.98
C SER A 669 -3.45 4.30 33.17
N GLY A 670 -3.77 5.58 32.92
CA GLY A 670 -3.77 6.60 33.98
C GLY A 670 -4.73 6.29 35.14
N ASP A 671 -5.88 5.66 34.84
CA ASP A 671 -6.84 5.19 35.83
C ASP A 671 -6.48 3.83 36.47
N GLN A 672 -5.36 3.23 36.05
CA GLN A 672 -4.84 1.94 36.49
C GLN A 672 -5.86 0.79 36.33
N SER A 673 -6.78 0.91 35.37
CA SER A 673 -7.75 -0.14 35.03
C SER A 673 -7.23 -1.07 33.93
N MET A 674 -6.23 -0.66 33.16
CA MET A 674 -5.70 -1.41 32.01
C MET A 674 -4.16 -1.55 32.08
N ILE A 675 -3.66 -2.70 31.64
CA ILE A 675 -2.22 -2.94 31.43
C ILE A 675 -2.03 -3.30 29.95
N ALA A 676 -1.17 -2.57 29.24
CA ALA A 676 -0.78 -2.88 27.87
C ALA A 676 0.64 -3.47 27.88
N ILE A 677 0.83 -4.59 27.20
CA ILE A 677 2.09 -5.32 27.12
C ILE A 677 2.47 -5.42 25.65
N ASP A 678 3.67 -4.94 25.34
CA ASP A 678 4.25 -5.00 24.02
C ASP A 678 5.11 -6.25 23.90
N CYS A 679 4.78 -7.15 22.99
CA CYS A 679 5.49 -8.42 22.81
C CYS A 679 6.12 -8.54 21.42
N ASP A 680 7.32 -9.13 21.35
CA ASP A 680 8.01 -9.53 20.13
C ASP A 680 8.16 -11.07 20.10
N MET A 681 7.75 -11.69 18.99
CA MET A 681 7.99 -13.11 18.72
C MET A 681 9.07 -13.25 17.64
N ARG A 682 10.27 -13.66 18.07
CA ARG A 682 11.44 -14.09 17.26
C ARG A 682 11.42 -13.54 15.83
N LEU A 683 11.76 -12.26 15.66
CA LEU A 683 12.13 -11.63 14.38
C LEU A 683 11.04 -11.60 13.29
N VAL A 684 9.80 -11.98 13.57
CA VAL A 684 8.76 -12.13 12.53
C VAL A 684 7.40 -11.51 12.91
N GLN A 685 7.03 -11.39 14.20
CA GLN A 685 5.72 -10.84 14.57
C GLN A 685 5.72 -10.03 15.88
N TYR A 686 5.17 -8.81 15.83
CA TYR A 686 4.91 -7.96 17.01
C TYR A 686 3.41 -7.97 17.28
N TRP A 687 3.03 -8.08 18.53
CA TRP A 687 1.63 -8.05 18.95
C TRP A 687 1.50 -7.37 20.30
N LYS A 688 0.29 -6.89 20.60
CA LYS A 688 0.00 -6.18 21.84
C LYS A 688 -1.03 -6.96 22.64
N LEU A 689 -0.73 -7.22 23.91
CA LEU A 689 -1.68 -7.80 24.85
C LEU A 689 -2.21 -6.72 25.78
N ILE A 690 -3.52 -6.52 25.78
CA ILE A 690 -4.17 -5.59 26.69
C ILE A 690 -4.96 -6.38 27.73
N LEU A 691 -4.68 -6.11 29.00
CA LEU A 691 -5.36 -6.70 30.13
C LEU A 691 -6.26 -5.67 30.79
N LYS A 692 -7.52 -6.04 31.01
CA LYS A 692 -8.44 -5.30 31.87
C LYS A 692 -8.35 -5.85 33.28
N MET A 693 -8.05 -4.98 34.24
CA MET A 693 -7.80 -5.36 35.63
C MET A 693 -8.98 -4.99 36.53
N SER A 694 -9.25 -5.83 37.53
CA SER A 694 -10.12 -5.49 38.66
C SER A 694 -9.52 -6.02 39.93
N GLY A 695 -9.11 -5.13 40.82
CA GLY A 695 -8.30 -5.55 41.95
C GLY A 695 -6.90 -5.91 41.47
N ASP A 696 -6.41 -7.03 41.97
CA ASP A 696 -5.17 -7.70 41.56
C ASP A 696 -5.43 -8.84 40.56
N GLN A 697 -6.64 -8.91 39.97
CA GLN A 697 -7.06 -9.96 39.05
C GLN A 697 -7.27 -9.41 37.63
N VAL A 698 -6.93 -10.22 36.63
CA VAL A 698 -7.26 -9.98 35.23
C VAL A 698 -8.73 -10.36 35.00
N GLN A 699 -9.57 -9.42 34.56
CA GLN A 699 -10.98 -9.69 34.22
C GLN A 699 -11.13 -10.22 32.79
N SER A 700 -10.48 -9.52 31.87
CA SER A 700 -10.58 -9.82 30.45
C SER A 700 -9.30 -9.42 29.75
N ARG A 701 -9.05 -10.01 28.59
CA ARG A 701 -7.90 -9.68 27.75
C ARG A 701 -8.30 -9.44 26.31
N VAL A 702 -7.48 -8.71 25.58
CA VAL A 702 -7.57 -8.62 24.13
C VAL A 702 -6.18 -8.57 23.51
N GLU A 703 -6.04 -9.21 22.36
CA GLU A 703 -4.83 -9.17 21.55
C GLU A 703 -5.05 -8.22 20.37
N LEU A 704 -4.12 -7.30 20.15
CA LEU A 704 -4.13 -6.39 19.01
C LEU A 704 -2.94 -6.73 18.09
N ASP A 705 -3.24 -7.00 16.83
CA ASP A 705 -2.28 -7.35 15.78
C ASP A 705 -1.80 -6.09 15.04
N GLN A 706 -1.35 -5.09 15.80
CA GLN A 706 -0.80 -3.83 15.28
C GLN A 706 0.66 -3.69 15.68
N TYR A 707 1.52 -3.45 14.68
CA TYR A 707 2.95 -3.22 14.87
C TYR A 707 3.20 -1.84 15.53
N GLY A 708 4.39 -1.62 16.10
CA GLY A 708 4.84 -0.27 16.48
C GLY A 708 4.71 0.08 17.97
N ARG A 709 5.16 1.28 18.36
CA ARG A 709 5.27 1.70 19.78
C ARG A 709 3.88 2.02 20.33
N SER A 710 3.54 1.46 21.49
CA SER A 710 2.27 1.76 22.15
C SER A 710 2.42 2.88 23.19
N MET A 711 1.35 3.65 23.39
CA MET A 711 1.25 4.64 24.46
C MET A 711 -0.21 4.90 24.83
N PHE A 712 -0.52 5.05 26.11
CA PHE A 712 -1.83 5.53 26.54
C PHE A 712 -1.91 7.05 26.38
N ILE A 713 -3.06 7.57 25.94
CA ILE A 713 -3.36 8.99 26.12
C ILE A 713 -3.54 9.20 27.64
N PRO A 714 -2.70 10.04 28.29
CA PRO A 714 -2.79 10.28 29.73
C PRO A 714 -4.21 10.69 30.15
N GLY A 715 -4.67 10.22 31.31
CA GLY A 715 -6.02 10.50 31.82
C GLY A 715 -7.16 9.74 31.11
N SER A 716 -6.86 8.85 30.16
CA SER A 716 -7.88 8.11 29.42
C SER A 716 -7.57 6.61 29.26
N ASN A 717 -8.57 5.86 28.78
CA ASN A 717 -8.45 4.46 28.37
C ASN A 717 -8.21 4.30 26.86
N ARG A 718 -7.76 5.35 26.20
CA ARG A 718 -7.43 5.33 24.77
C ARG A 718 -5.97 4.95 24.59
N LEU A 719 -5.74 3.92 23.80
CA LEU A 719 -4.42 3.42 23.45
C LEU A 719 -4.06 3.93 22.05
N LEU A 720 -2.92 4.58 21.93
CA LEU A 720 -2.29 4.91 20.65
C LEU A 720 -1.24 3.85 20.33
N ILE A 721 -1.26 3.38 19.09
CA ILE A 721 -0.20 2.52 18.54
C ILE A 721 0.38 3.23 17.33
N TYR A 722 1.67 3.52 17.38
CA TYR A 722 2.38 4.18 16.30
C TYR A 722 3.11 3.16 15.44
N ASP A 723 2.54 2.88 14.27
CA ASP A 723 3.08 2.01 13.24
C ASP A 723 3.36 2.87 12.00
N GLU A 724 4.61 3.34 11.91
CA GLU A 724 5.04 4.37 10.97
C GLU A 724 4.52 4.15 9.54
N PRO A 725 3.91 5.18 8.92
CA PRO A 725 3.71 6.55 9.40
C PRO A 725 2.30 6.77 9.97
N ASN A 726 1.68 5.81 10.66
CA ASN A 726 0.30 5.91 11.11
C ASN A 726 0.17 5.76 12.63
N VAL A 727 -0.69 6.60 13.22
CA VAL A 727 -1.11 6.51 14.62
C VAL A 727 -2.52 5.92 14.66
N TYR A 728 -2.64 4.72 15.22
CA TYR A 728 -3.91 4.03 15.43
C TYR A 728 -4.43 4.30 16.83
N GLU A 729 -5.68 4.72 16.93
CA GLU A 729 -6.35 5.02 18.19
C GLU A 729 -7.37 3.93 18.52
N TYR A 730 -7.19 3.27 19.66
CA TYR A 730 -8.09 2.26 20.17
C TYR A 730 -8.81 2.78 21.41
N ASN A 731 -10.14 2.79 21.36
CA ASN A 731 -10.95 3.03 22.53
C ASN A 731 -11.22 1.69 23.24
N LEU A 732 -10.47 1.43 24.31
CA LEU A 732 -10.54 0.15 25.01
C LEU A 732 -11.87 -0.11 25.73
N GLN A 733 -12.69 0.92 25.89
CA GLN A 733 -14.03 0.83 26.47
C GLN A 733 -15.14 0.80 25.41
N GLY A 734 -14.81 0.93 24.12
CA GLY A 734 -15.78 0.92 23.04
C GLY A 734 -16.21 -0.49 22.63
N ASP A 735 -17.38 -0.57 21.97
CA ASP A 735 -17.98 -1.85 21.55
C ASP A 735 -17.24 -2.56 20.40
N LYS A 736 -16.20 -1.91 19.83
CA LYS A 736 -15.41 -2.46 18.71
C LYS A 736 -14.34 -3.45 19.15
N ILE A 737 -14.03 -3.53 20.44
CA ILE A 737 -13.01 -4.43 20.98
C ILE A 737 -13.68 -5.69 21.51
N ALA A 738 -13.35 -6.82 20.89
CA ALA A 738 -13.78 -8.14 21.34
C ALA A 738 -12.93 -8.59 22.53
N TRP A 739 -13.36 -8.24 23.74
CA TRP A 739 -12.75 -8.71 24.97
C TRP A 739 -13.02 -10.21 25.19
N GLN A 740 -11.99 -10.94 25.59
CA GLN A 740 -12.11 -12.31 26.07
C GLN A 740 -12.22 -12.28 27.59
N ASP A 741 -13.38 -12.63 28.13
CA ASP A 741 -13.58 -12.77 29.58
C ASP A 741 -12.78 -13.97 30.10
N ILE A 742 -12.09 -13.78 31.22
CA ILE A 742 -11.34 -14.83 31.90
C ILE A 742 -12.17 -15.24 33.11
N SER A 743 -12.66 -16.48 33.13
CA SER A 743 -13.37 -17.02 34.30
C SER A 743 -12.42 -17.05 35.49
N GLN A 744 -12.85 -16.48 36.62
CA GLN A 744 -12.10 -16.41 37.87
C GLN A 744 -11.70 -17.81 38.34
N THR A 745 -10.49 -18.28 38.02
CA THR A 745 -9.59 -19.11 38.84
C THR A 745 -8.47 -19.71 37.97
N LYS A 746 -7.22 -19.41 38.35
CA LYS A 746 -5.91 -19.85 37.80
C LYS A 746 -5.29 -18.96 36.73
N SER A 747 -3.95 -18.93 36.77
CA SER A 747 -3.00 -18.38 35.79
C SER A 747 -3.55 -18.45 34.38
N VAL A 748 -3.43 -17.34 33.65
CA VAL A 748 -3.87 -17.27 32.26
C VAL A 748 -2.81 -17.99 31.42
N ASP A 749 -3.07 -19.26 31.12
CA ASP A 749 -2.29 -20.00 30.14
C ASP A 749 -2.55 -19.34 28.77
N VAL A 750 -1.56 -18.58 28.29
CA VAL A 750 -1.55 -18.06 26.92
C VAL A 750 -1.18 -19.26 26.05
N GLY A 751 -2.14 -20.20 25.93
CA GLY A 751 -1.91 -21.47 25.26
C GLY A 751 -1.20 -21.18 23.95
N ARG A 752 -0.05 -21.84 23.73
CA ARG A 752 0.67 -21.80 22.44
C ARG A 752 -0.39 -21.86 21.36
N PRO A 753 -0.37 -20.97 20.35
CA PRO A 753 -1.42 -20.94 19.36
C PRO A 753 -1.64 -22.36 18.87
N GLN A 754 -2.78 -22.96 19.23
CA GLN A 754 -3.25 -24.13 18.54
C GLN A 754 -3.51 -23.60 17.15
N ARG A 755 -2.51 -23.72 16.27
CA ARG A 755 -2.72 -23.63 14.85
C ARG A 755 -3.87 -24.58 14.59
N ASN A 756 -5.03 -24.03 14.22
CA ASN A 756 -6.00 -24.80 13.48
C ASN A 756 -5.20 -25.58 12.43
N PRO A 757 -5.28 -26.91 12.36
CA PRO A 757 -4.55 -27.71 11.38
C PRO A 757 -4.97 -27.44 9.92
N LYS A 758 -5.58 -26.29 9.63
CA LYS A 758 -6.29 -25.98 8.39
C LYS A 758 -5.87 -24.66 7.72
N THR A 759 -4.87 -23.95 8.24
CA THR A 759 -4.30 -22.76 7.60
C THR A 759 -2.78 -22.84 7.43
N THR A 760 -2.29 -24.01 7.03
CA THR A 760 -1.15 -24.03 6.11
C THR A 760 -1.74 -23.59 4.77
N VAL A 761 -1.46 -22.36 4.32
CA VAL A 761 -1.58 -22.05 2.88
C VAL A 761 -0.75 -23.12 2.22
N ASN A 762 -1.41 -24.04 1.52
CA ASN A 762 -0.71 -25.17 0.96
C ASN A 762 0.25 -24.56 -0.06
N THR A 763 1.57 -24.74 0.09
CA THR A 763 2.56 -24.26 -0.89
C THR A 763 2.17 -24.68 -2.31
N PHE A 764 1.35 -25.73 -2.42
CA PHE A 764 0.65 -26.15 -3.61
C PHE A 764 -0.28 -25.11 -4.26
N ASP A 765 -1.05 -24.34 -3.49
CA ASP A 765 -1.93 -23.30 -4.04
C ASP A 765 -1.07 -22.25 -4.79
N LEU A 766 0.12 -21.90 -4.27
CA LEU A 766 1.12 -21.05 -4.93
C LEU A 766 1.71 -21.66 -6.22
N ILE A 767 1.92 -22.98 -6.25
CA ILE A 767 2.44 -23.69 -7.42
C ILE A 767 1.36 -23.79 -8.52
N GLU A 768 0.08 -23.96 -8.14
CA GLU A 768 -1.07 -23.96 -9.04
C GLU A 768 -1.22 -22.61 -9.79
N PHE A 769 -0.73 -21.50 -9.21
CA PHE A 769 -0.77 -20.16 -9.80
C PHE A 769 0.36 -19.83 -10.78
N VAL A 770 1.40 -20.66 -10.96
CA VAL A 770 2.53 -20.33 -11.88
C VAL A 770 2.31 -20.80 -13.32
N GLY A 771 1.14 -21.36 -13.59
CA GLY A 771 0.69 -21.61 -14.95
C GLY A 771 1.48 -22.70 -15.67
N ILE A 772 1.85 -23.74 -14.93
CA ILE A 772 2.28 -25.01 -15.49
C ILE A 772 1.00 -25.77 -15.90
N GLU A 773 0.83 -26.06 -17.18
CA GLU A 773 -0.27 -26.92 -17.66
C GLU A 773 -0.21 -28.26 -16.90
N ASP A 774 -1.37 -28.77 -16.44
CA ASP A 774 -1.51 -30.02 -15.67
C ASP A 774 -0.93 -30.06 -14.23
N CYS A 775 -0.67 -28.93 -13.58
CA CYS A 775 -0.21 -28.90 -12.17
C CYS A 775 -1.08 -29.75 -11.19
N ARG A 776 -2.38 -29.86 -11.45
CA ARG A 776 -3.30 -30.71 -10.67
C ARG A 776 -2.90 -32.20 -10.64
N LYS A 777 -2.23 -32.71 -11.67
CA LYS A 777 -1.74 -34.10 -11.74
C LYS A 777 -0.62 -34.39 -10.74
N TYR A 778 0.12 -33.36 -10.33
CA TYR A 778 1.29 -33.48 -9.45
C TYR A 778 0.99 -33.02 -8.01
N ARG A 779 -0.30 -32.83 -7.68
CA ARG A 779 -0.79 -32.37 -6.37
C ARG A 779 -0.33 -33.19 -5.20
N GLU A 780 -0.61 -34.48 -5.30
CA GLU A 780 -0.29 -35.41 -4.24
C GLU A 780 1.22 -35.61 -4.11
N LEU A 781 1.96 -35.55 -5.23
CA LEU A 781 3.42 -35.69 -5.25
C LEU A 781 4.12 -34.55 -4.50
N ILE A 782 3.78 -33.29 -4.79
CA ILE A 782 4.45 -32.15 -4.14
C ILE A 782 3.98 -31.99 -2.69
N ASN A 783 2.69 -32.23 -2.39
CA ASN A 783 2.21 -32.22 -1.00
C ASN A 783 2.93 -33.26 -0.14
N GLY A 784 3.07 -34.50 -0.65
CA GLY A 784 3.82 -35.53 0.05
C GLY A 784 5.30 -35.15 0.28
N ILE A 785 5.93 -34.51 -0.71
CA ILE A 785 7.31 -34.01 -0.58
C ILE A 785 7.43 -32.92 0.50
N LEU A 786 6.48 -31.98 0.54
CA LEU A 786 6.48 -30.87 1.49
C LEU A 786 6.17 -31.34 2.91
N GLU A 787 5.29 -32.33 3.07
CA GLU A 787 5.00 -32.95 4.36
C GLU A 787 6.18 -33.78 4.88
N GLU A 788 6.96 -34.42 4.00
CA GLU A 788 8.16 -35.19 4.37
C GLU A 788 9.38 -34.32 4.72
N GLU A 789 9.61 -33.22 4.00
CA GLU A 789 10.90 -32.50 4.02
C GLU A 789 10.83 -31.06 4.56
N SER A 790 9.65 -30.46 4.72
CA SER A 790 9.50 -29.08 5.18
C SER A 790 8.85 -28.97 6.56
N THR A 791 9.38 -28.10 7.41
CA THR A 791 8.62 -27.67 8.60
C THR A 791 7.67 -26.53 8.20
N ALA A 792 6.50 -26.41 8.85
CA ALA A 792 5.49 -25.39 8.54
C ALA A 792 5.92 -23.93 8.87
N LYS A 793 7.23 -23.69 9.03
CA LYS A 793 7.86 -22.40 9.34
C LYS A 793 8.78 -21.90 8.21
N ASP A 794 9.12 -22.75 7.24
CA ASP A 794 10.07 -22.40 6.19
C ASP A 794 9.36 -21.66 5.05
N GLY A 795 9.72 -20.39 4.83
CA GLY A 795 9.27 -19.65 3.64
C GLY A 795 9.87 -20.27 2.37
N ILE A 796 9.10 -21.11 1.68
CA ILE A 796 9.56 -21.83 0.48
C ILE A 796 9.51 -20.91 -0.75
N ARG A 797 10.64 -20.83 -1.45
CA ARG A 797 10.78 -20.28 -2.80
C ARG A 797 10.77 -21.43 -3.81
N PHE A 798 10.29 -21.15 -5.02
CA PHE A 798 10.22 -22.15 -6.07
C PHE A 798 10.45 -21.54 -7.44
N ARG A 799 10.85 -22.38 -8.38
CA ARG A 799 11.18 -21.97 -9.75
C ARG A 799 10.85 -23.07 -10.73
N TYR A 800 10.30 -22.71 -11.87
CA TYR A 800 10.01 -23.65 -12.94
C TYR A 800 10.99 -23.49 -14.10
N ARG A 801 11.83 -24.50 -14.30
CA ARG A 801 12.82 -24.56 -15.36
C ARG A 801 12.22 -25.15 -16.62
N LYS A 802 11.92 -24.29 -17.59
CA LYS A 802 11.16 -24.66 -18.80
C LYS A 802 11.91 -25.63 -19.72
N LYS A 803 13.25 -25.54 -19.79
CA LYS A 803 14.06 -26.32 -20.74
C LYS A 803 13.98 -27.84 -20.52
N ASP A 804 13.70 -28.28 -19.29
CA ASP A 804 13.64 -29.70 -18.93
C ASP A 804 12.42 -30.05 -18.04
N TYR A 805 11.46 -29.12 -17.94
CA TYR A 805 10.22 -29.27 -17.17
C TYR A 805 10.47 -29.57 -15.68
N THR A 806 11.54 -29.01 -15.09
CA THR A 806 11.90 -29.24 -13.68
C THR A 806 11.35 -28.15 -12.77
N LEU A 807 10.64 -28.54 -11.71
CA LEU A 807 10.29 -27.68 -10.58
C LEU A 807 11.40 -27.73 -9.53
N ILE A 808 11.94 -26.57 -9.18
CA ILE A 808 12.99 -26.40 -8.17
C ILE A 808 12.36 -25.74 -6.95
N LEU A 809 12.59 -26.28 -5.76
CA LEU A 809 12.06 -25.81 -4.49
C LEU A 809 13.24 -25.62 -3.52
N PHE A 810 13.29 -24.49 -2.83
CA PHE A 810 14.30 -24.23 -1.80
C PHE A 810 13.76 -23.24 -0.76
N PRO A 811 14.11 -23.39 0.52
CA PRO A 811 13.70 -22.45 1.55
C PRO A 811 14.52 -21.15 1.47
N ARG A 812 13.96 -20.07 2.03
CA ARG A 812 14.62 -18.76 2.13
C ARG A 812 15.97 -18.84 2.84
N PHE A 813 16.04 -19.62 3.92
CA PHE A 813 17.28 -20.00 4.58
C PHE A 813 17.62 -21.39 4.07
N PRO A 814 18.51 -21.48 3.07
CA PRO A 814 18.64 -22.69 2.29
C PRO A 814 19.21 -23.81 3.17
N SER A 815 18.40 -24.81 3.49
CA SER A 815 18.83 -26.04 4.18
C SER A 815 18.71 -27.26 3.27
N TYR A 816 17.94 -27.13 2.19
CA TYR A 816 17.77 -28.14 1.15
C TYR A 816 17.42 -27.50 -0.19
N VAL A 817 17.64 -28.26 -1.26
CA VAL A 817 17.14 -28.00 -2.61
C VAL A 817 16.43 -29.25 -3.08
N ILE A 818 15.20 -29.11 -3.53
CA ILE A 818 14.42 -30.19 -4.10
C ILE A 818 14.19 -29.89 -5.57
N THR A 819 14.47 -30.85 -6.44
CA THR A 819 14.18 -30.78 -7.87
C THR A 819 13.22 -31.89 -8.26
N VAL A 820 12.14 -31.56 -8.95
CA VAL A 820 11.09 -32.48 -9.38
C VAL A 820 10.93 -32.36 -10.89
N ASN A 821 11.23 -33.41 -11.62
CA ASN A 821 10.93 -33.45 -13.05
C ASN A 821 9.43 -33.67 -13.24
N LEU A 822 8.72 -32.70 -13.80
CA LEU A 822 7.27 -32.80 -13.94
C LEU A 822 6.87 -33.79 -15.04
N THR A 823 7.72 -34.04 -16.04
CA THR A 823 7.43 -35.02 -17.10
C THR A 823 7.55 -36.46 -16.60
N THR A 824 8.60 -36.78 -15.85
CA THR A 824 8.87 -38.14 -15.36
C THR A 824 8.35 -38.41 -13.95
N GLY A 825 8.03 -37.37 -13.18
CA GLY A 825 7.64 -37.46 -11.77
C GLY A 825 8.78 -37.78 -10.81
N LYS A 826 10.03 -37.87 -11.29
CA LYS A 826 11.19 -38.18 -10.45
C LYS A 826 11.60 -36.98 -9.60
N LYS A 827 11.96 -37.23 -8.34
CA LYS A 827 12.41 -36.23 -7.37
C LYS A 827 13.87 -36.45 -6.95
N SER A 828 14.58 -35.35 -6.74
CA SER A 828 15.89 -35.33 -6.09
C SER A 828 15.86 -34.33 -4.94
N VAL A 829 16.31 -34.75 -3.76
CA VAL A 829 16.44 -33.89 -2.57
C VAL A 829 17.93 -33.79 -2.25
N TYR A 830 18.44 -32.57 -2.16
CA TYR A 830 19.82 -32.30 -1.80
C TYR A 830 19.86 -31.42 -0.56
N ARG A 831 20.34 -31.98 0.56
CA ARG A 831 20.48 -31.23 1.81
C ARG A 831 21.78 -30.43 1.79
N LEU A 832 21.67 -29.16 2.10
CA LEU A 832 22.78 -28.22 2.12
C LEU A 832 23.37 -28.18 3.53
N THR A 833 24.66 -28.48 3.66
CA THR A 833 25.38 -28.29 4.93
C THR A 833 25.83 -26.83 5.01
N LEU A 834 24.99 -26.00 5.61
CA LEU A 834 25.15 -24.55 5.73
C LEU A 834 24.94 -24.11 7.19
N SER A 835 25.46 -22.95 7.57
CA SER A 835 25.23 -22.37 8.89
C SER A 835 23.83 -21.73 9.01
N ASP A 836 23.38 -21.48 10.25
CA ASP A 836 22.11 -20.80 10.53
C ASP A 836 22.03 -19.37 9.95
N TYR A 837 23.20 -18.80 9.61
CA TYR A 837 23.33 -17.47 9.02
C TYR A 837 23.43 -17.50 7.48
N ALA A 838 23.13 -18.61 6.82
CA ALA A 838 23.16 -18.69 5.36
C ALA A 838 22.03 -17.87 4.69
N ARG A 839 22.35 -17.27 3.54
CA ARG A 839 21.48 -16.41 2.73
C ARG A 839 21.64 -16.71 1.25
N VAL A 840 20.55 -16.68 0.49
CA VAL A 840 20.58 -16.80 -0.98
C VAL A 840 20.92 -15.45 -1.59
N VAL A 841 22.05 -15.36 -2.30
CA VAL A 841 22.54 -14.14 -2.96
C VAL A 841 21.96 -14.01 -4.36
N TYR A 842 22.01 -15.08 -5.15
CA TYR A 842 21.53 -15.09 -6.53
C TYR A 842 21.06 -16.48 -6.95
N VAL A 843 20.05 -16.53 -7.83
CA VAL A 843 19.51 -17.79 -8.36
C VAL A 843 19.04 -17.62 -9.81
N ASP A 844 19.52 -18.49 -10.70
CA ASP A 844 19.03 -18.63 -12.07
C ASP A 844 18.45 -20.05 -12.34
N ASP A 845 18.31 -20.44 -13.60
CA ASP A 845 17.73 -21.74 -13.98
C ASP A 845 18.68 -22.90 -13.66
N ASP A 846 19.98 -22.62 -13.59
CA ASP A 846 21.03 -23.62 -13.49
C ASP A 846 21.79 -23.54 -12.18
N TYR A 847 21.93 -22.36 -11.59
CA TYR A 847 22.82 -22.10 -10.48
C TYR A 847 22.13 -21.40 -9.31
N LEU A 848 22.58 -21.77 -8.10
CA LEU A 848 22.22 -21.16 -6.83
C LEU A 848 23.49 -20.70 -6.13
N TYR A 849 23.57 -19.41 -5.81
CA TYR A 849 24.65 -18.80 -5.05
C TYR A 849 24.18 -18.50 -3.63
N VAL A 850 24.88 -19.08 -2.65
CA VAL A 850 24.58 -18.96 -1.22
C VAL A 850 25.77 -18.38 -0.51
N TRP A 851 25.54 -17.35 0.30
CA TRP A 851 26.51 -16.83 1.23
C TRP A 851 26.24 -17.39 2.62
N GLU A 852 27.28 -17.76 3.36
CA GLU A 852 27.16 -18.20 4.75
C GLU A 852 28.21 -17.55 5.65
N ARG A 853 27.83 -17.35 6.91
CA ARG A 853 28.73 -16.93 8.00
C ARG A 853 28.92 -18.06 9.00
N LYS A 854 30.16 -18.41 9.29
CA LYS A 854 30.56 -19.37 10.33
C LYS A 854 30.85 -18.63 11.65
N GLU A 855 30.87 -19.37 12.77
CA GLU A 855 31.05 -18.79 14.12
C GLU A 855 32.39 -18.03 14.27
N ASP A 856 33.46 -18.48 13.60
CA ASP A 856 34.81 -17.90 13.69
C ASP A 856 35.05 -16.66 12.79
N ASP A 857 34.02 -15.88 12.47
CA ASP A 857 34.09 -14.75 11.51
C ASP A 857 34.54 -15.13 10.07
N ALA A 858 34.66 -16.42 9.79
CA ALA A 858 34.87 -16.95 8.44
C ALA A 858 33.57 -16.91 7.64
N CYS A 859 33.63 -16.41 6.42
CA CYS A 859 32.53 -16.37 5.48
C CYS A 859 32.81 -17.26 4.27
N SER A 860 31.76 -17.76 3.62
CA SER A 860 31.94 -18.43 2.33
C SER A 860 30.83 -18.13 1.34
N LEU A 861 31.18 -18.10 0.06
CA LEU A 861 30.27 -18.02 -1.08
C LEU A 861 30.29 -19.37 -1.81
N LYS A 862 29.15 -20.07 -1.80
CA LYS A 862 28.97 -21.39 -2.40
C LYS A 862 28.08 -21.30 -3.65
N CYS A 863 28.48 -21.97 -4.72
CA CYS A 863 27.72 -22.09 -5.96
C CYS A 863 27.28 -23.54 -6.17
N TYR A 864 25.98 -23.77 -6.26
CA TYR A 864 25.37 -25.07 -6.54
C TYR A 864 24.78 -25.10 -7.94
N LYS A 865 24.98 -26.18 -8.69
CA LYS A 865 24.28 -26.46 -9.95
C LYS A 865 23.06 -27.33 -9.69
N PHE A 866 21.89 -26.85 -10.09
CA PHE A 866 20.63 -27.57 -9.93
C PHE A 866 20.59 -28.86 -10.75
N GLY A 867 20.15 -29.94 -10.09
CA GLY A 867 19.77 -31.18 -10.77
C GLY A 867 18.49 -31.05 -11.60
N ASP A 868 18.12 -32.09 -12.33
CA ASP A 868 16.93 -32.17 -13.21
C ASP A 868 15.85 -33.14 -12.69
N GLY A 869 15.95 -33.54 -11.42
CA GLY A 869 15.12 -34.56 -10.78
C GLY A 869 15.67 -35.98 -10.94
N GLU A 870 16.55 -36.25 -11.91
CA GLU A 870 17.26 -37.52 -12.07
C GLU A 870 18.70 -37.42 -11.55
N HIS A 871 19.37 -36.32 -11.90
CA HIS A 871 20.68 -35.95 -11.42
C HIS A 871 20.54 -35.10 -10.15
N ARG A 872 21.39 -35.35 -9.16
CA ARG A 872 21.41 -34.56 -7.92
C ARG A 872 22.01 -33.19 -8.16
N THR A 873 21.54 -32.19 -7.42
CA THR A 873 22.20 -30.90 -7.27
C THR A 873 23.64 -31.09 -6.77
N GLN A 874 24.59 -30.33 -7.31
CA GLN A 874 26.02 -30.47 -6.99
C GLN A 874 26.64 -29.13 -6.59
N LEU A 875 27.45 -29.12 -5.54
CA LEU A 875 28.31 -27.98 -5.21
C LEU A 875 29.44 -27.90 -6.25
N LEU A 876 29.54 -26.76 -6.94
CA LEU A 876 30.57 -26.53 -7.95
C LEU A 876 31.73 -25.68 -7.44
N GLN A 877 31.44 -24.70 -6.59
CA GLN A 877 32.44 -23.77 -6.10
C GLN A 877 32.16 -23.40 -4.64
N ASN A 878 33.22 -23.27 -3.85
CA ASN A 878 33.20 -22.74 -2.50
C ASN A 878 34.38 -21.77 -2.35
N ILE A 879 34.08 -20.48 -2.17
CA ILE A 879 35.08 -19.43 -1.96
C ILE A 879 35.02 -19.03 -0.49
N GLU A 880 36.05 -19.37 0.27
CA GLU A 880 36.17 -19.00 1.69
C GLU A 880 36.99 -17.72 1.84
N TYR A 881 36.56 -16.84 2.75
CA TYR A 881 37.23 -15.58 3.02
C TYR A 881 36.96 -15.09 4.45
N GLN A 882 37.73 -14.11 4.90
CA GLN A 882 37.55 -13.50 6.21
C GLN A 882 36.62 -12.31 6.13
N ARG A 883 35.64 -12.21 7.05
CA ARG A 883 34.69 -11.09 7.09
C ARG A 883 35.37 -9.71 7.11
N LYS A 884 36.51 -9.61 7.78
CA LYS A 884 37.31 -8.38 7.85
C LYS A 884 37.85 -7.92 6.51
N GLU A 885 38.06 -8.84 5.56
CA GLU A 885 38.57 -8.55 4.22
C GLU A 885 37.43 -8.27 3.24
N GLY A 886 36.25 -8.86 3.47
CA GLY A 886 35.11 -8.84 2.56
C GLY A 886 35.43 -9.56 1.23
N LEU A 887 34.41 -9.88 0.43
CA LEU A 887 34.61 -10.56 -0.86
C LEU A 887 33.96 -9.79 -2.00
N ILE A 888 34.67 -9.63 -3.12
CA ILE A 888 34.08 -9.30 -4.42
C ILE A 888 34.25 -10.52 -5.32
N SER A 889 33.18 -10.95 -5.97
CA SER A 889 33.23 -12.04 -6.95
C SER A 889 32.49 -11.65 -8.24
N LYS A 890 33.07 -11.98 -9.39
CA LYS A 890 32.50 -11.68 -10.71
C LYS A 890 32.04 -12.95 -11.43
N ILE A 891 30.80 -12.95 -11.89
CA ILE A 891 30.15 -14.03 -12.62
C ILE A 891 29.79 -13.57 -14.03
N MET A 892 30.23 -14.31 -15.04
CA MET A 892 29.86 -14.12 -16.44
C MET A 892 28.71 -15.07 -16.81
N MET A 893 27.56 -14.52 -17.19
CA MET A 893 26.35 -15.34 -17.44
C MET A 893 26.32 -16.04 -18.81
N ASN A 894 27.06 -15.54 -19.80
CA ASN A 894 26.97 -16.00 -21.21
C ASN A 894 28.08 -16.95 -21.68
N SER A 895 28.82 -17.62 -20.79
CA SER A 895 29.79 -18.64 -21.24
C SER A 895 29.05 -19.93 -21.60
N ASN A 896 29.10 -20.33 -22.88
CA ASN A 896 28.63 -21.63 -23.44
C ASN A 896 29.32 -22.88 -22.83
N SER A 897 29.82 -22.81 -21.59
CA SER A 897 30.51 -23.88 -20.89
C SER A 897 29.64 -24.46 -19.79
N ASN A 898 29.70 -25.78 -19.61
CA ASN A 898 29.07 -26.56 -18.55
C ASN A 898 29.56 -26.23 -17.12
N GLN A 899 30.23 -25.09 -16.92
CA GLN A 899 30.78 -24.58 -15.65
C GLN A 899 30.43 -23.10 -15.50
N PRO A 900 30.02 -22.65 -14.30
CA PRO A 900 29.92 -21.23 -13.98
C PRO A 900 31.34 -20.68 -13.91
N ALA A 901 31.71 -19.83 -14.86
CA ALA A 901 33.00 -19.17 -14.84
C ALA A 901 32.95 -18.02 -13.82
N ALA A 902 33.28 -18.30 -12.56
CA ALA A 902 33.81 -17.25 -11.70
C ALA A 902 35.17 -16.85 -12.27
N VAL A 903 35.22 -15.73 -12.99
CA VAL A 903 36.43 -15.30 -13.73
C VAL A 903 37.46 -14.68 -12.78
N GLY A 904 37.03 -14.15 -11.63
CA GLY A 904 37.91 -13.59 -10.62
C GLY A 904 37.19 -13.30 -9.30
N HIS A 905 37.96 -13.22 -8.21
CA HIS A 905 37.52 -12.71 -6.92
C HIS A 905 38.66 -11.95 -6.25
N SER A 906 38.33 -10.99 -5.38
CA SER A 906 39.32 -10.24 -4.60
C SER A 906 38.74 -9.87 -3.23
N PRO A 907 39.59 -9.50 -2.27
CA PRO A 907 39.13 -8.81 -1.07
C PRO A 907 38.37 -7.52 -1.45
N LEU A 908 37.27 -7.24 -0.73
CA LEU A 908 36.46 -6.04 -0.93
C LEU A 908 37.11 -4.80 -0.29
N ARG A 909 37.69 -4.97 0.90
CA ARG A 909 38.22 -3.87 1.71
C ARG A 909 39.66 -3.56 1.37
N VAL A 910 39.92 -3.25 0.11
CA VAL A 910 41.22 -2.79 -0.41
C VAL A 910 41.09 -1.42 -1.06
N ASN A 911 42.17 -0.63 -1.03
CA ASN A 911 42.18 0.71 -1.61
C ASN A 911 41.82 0.69 -3.10
N LYS A 912 41.18 1.76 -3.59
CA LYS A 912 40.73 1.90 -4.99
C LYS A 912 41.83 1.58 -6.00
N GLU A 913 43.06 2.02 -5.76
CA GLU A 913 44.23 1.72 -6.60
C GLU A 913 44.44 0.22 -6.81
N LYS A 914 44.34 -0.58 -5.73
CA LYS A 914 44.44 -2.04 -5.80
C LYS A 914 43.23 -2.69 -6.47
N LEU A 915 42.05 -2.09 -6.37
CA LEU A 915 40.88 -2.55 -7.14
C LEU A 915 41.07 -2.28 -8.63
N VAL A 916 41.67 -1.15 -9.02
CA VAL A 916 41.98 -0.82 -10.42
C VAL A 916 42.96 -1.85 -11.01
N ASP A 917 43.97 -2.25 -10.24
CA ASP A 917 44.92 -3.27 -10.67
C ASP A 917 44.26 -4.63 -10.95
N VAL A 918 43.21 -4.99 -10.20
CA VAL A 918 42.54 -6.30 -10.30
C VAL A 918 41.36 -6.31 -11.26
N TRP A 919 40.56 -5.23 -11.28
CA TRP A 919 39.28 -5.17 -11.98
C TRP A 919 39.27 -4.19 -13.16
N GLY A 920 40.32 -3.37 -13.31
CA GLY A 920 40.37 -2.27 -14.26
C GLY A 920 39.59 -1.05 -13.77
N GLU A 921 39.90 0.11 -14.37
CA GLU A 921 39.43 1.42 -13.89
C GLU A 921 37.90 1.53 -13.83
N LYS A 922 37.21 1.06 -14.87
CA LYS A 922 35.74 1.16 -14.99
C LYS A 922 35.02 0.30 -13.95
N ASP A 923 35.46 -0.94 -13.71
CA ASP A 923 34.81 -1.83 -12.73
C ASP A 923 35.18 -1.42 -11.29
N ALA A 924 36.42 -1.01 -11.05
CA ALA A 924 36.86 -0.51 -9.74
C ALA A 924 36.13 0.77 -9.32
N GLU A 925 35.87 1.69 -10.25
CA GLU A 925 35.06 2.89 -9.98
C GLU A 925 33.61 2.54 -9.65
N MET A 926 33.01 1.58 -10.37
CA MET A 926 31.66 1.11 -10.07
C MET A 926 31.57 0.52 -8.66
N ILE A 927 32.53 -0.33 -8.29
CA ILE A 927 32.60 -1.00 -6.98
C ILE A 927 32.80 0.03 -5.85
N ALA A 928 33.71 0.99 -6.01
CA ALA A 928 34.02 1.98 -4.98
C ALA A 928 32.85 2.93 -4.65
N ASN A 929 31.89 3.09 -5.57
CA ASN A 929 30.72 3.95 -5.42
C ASN A 929 29.49 3.22 -4.87
N VAL A 930 29.59 1.91 -4.56
CA VAL A 930 28.48 1.17 -3.93
C VAL A 930 28.30 1.65 -2.47
N PRO A 931 27.11 2.13 -2.08
CA PRO A 931 26.88 2.66 -0.73
C PRO A 931 26.68 1.53 0.30
N GLY A 932 27.60 1.37 1.25
CA GLY A 932 27.40 0.48 2.42
C GLY A 932 28.64 -0.29 2.91
N PHE A 933 28.48 -0.99 4.04
CA PHE A 933 29.43 -1.95 4.60
C PHE A 933 28.98 -3.38 4.29
N ASP A 934 29.12 -3.82 3.04
CA ASP A 934 28.80 -5.19 2.67
C ASP A 934 29.97 -6.14 2.97
N ASP A 935 29.64 -7.36 3.38
CA ASP A 935 30.62 -8.43 3.56
C ASP A 935 30.87 -9.18 2.24
N LEU A 936 29.95 -9.08 1.28
CA LEU A 936 30.04 -9.66 -0.07
C LEU A 936 29.44 -8.70 -1.11
N LEU A 937 30.16 -8.49 -2.23
CA LEU A 937 29.61 -7.96 -3.47
C LEU A 937 29.70 -8.99 -4.60
N LEU A 938 28.56 -9.33 -5.19
CA LEU A 938 28.46 -10.25 -6.32
C LEU A 938 28.20 -9.46 -7.60
N LEU A 939 29.20 -9.38 -8.47
CA LEU A 939 29.12 -8.68 -9.75
C LEU A 939 28.68 -9.67 -10.85
N LEU A 940 27.53 -9.40 -11.43
CA LEU A 940 26.91 -10.21 -12.47
C LEU A 940 27.02 -9.49 -13.82
N GLU A 941 27.66 -10.11 -14.80
CA GLU A 941 27.80 -9.56 -16.15
C GLU A 941 27.08 -10.42 -17.18
N ASN A 942 26.20 -9.78 -17.96
CA ASN A 942 25.42 -10.41 -19.02
C ASN A 942 25.33 -9.48 -20.25
N GLY A 943 26.29 -9.63 -21.17
CA GLY A 943 26.37 -8.76 -22.36
C GLY A 943 26.57 -7.29 -21.98
N ASP A 944 25.70 -6.41 -22.46
CA ASP A 944 25.74 -4.97 -22.14
C ASP A 944 25.27 -4.63 -20.71
N HIS A 945 24.81 -5.62 -19.95
CA HIS A 945 24.32 -5.45 -18.59
C HIS A 945 25.36 -5.84 -17.55
N ILE A 946 25.50 -4.99 -16.53
CA ILE A 946 26.14 -5.36 -15.26
C ILE A 946 25.17 -5.10 -14.12
N ALA A 947 25.18 -5.95 -13.10
CA ALA A 947 24.50 -5.75 -11.83
C ALA A 947 25.44 -6.09 -10.67
N ILE A 948 25.37 -5.36 -9.56
CA ILE A 948 26.06 -5.72 -8.30
C ILE A 948 25.00 -6.02 -7.25
N LEU A 949 25.13 -7.18 -6.61
CA LEU A 949 24.29 -7.62 -5.49
C LEU A 949 25.10 -7.67 -4.18
N ASP A 950 24.45 -7.42 -3.04
CA ASP A 950 25.03 -7.59 -1.69
C ASP A 950 24.89 -9.04 -1.16
N GLN A 951 25.32 -9.31 0.09
CA GLN A 951 25.16 -10.63 0.73
C GLN A 951 23.71 -11.10 0.92
N ASP A 952 22.74 -10.19 0.92
CA ASP A 952 21.30 -10.49 1.06
C ASP A 952 20.59 -10.62 -0.30
N GLY A 953 21.33 -10.44 -1.40
CA GLY A 953 20.80 -10.50 -2.76
C GLY A 953 20.07 -9.23 -3.19
N ASN A 954 20.23 -8.11 -2.48
CA ASN A 954 19.66 -6.83 -2.89
C ASN A 954 20.52 -6.21 -4.01
N LEU A 955 19.88 -5.50 -4.93
CA LEU A 955 20.52 -4.80 -6.03
C LEU A 955 21.13 -3.48 -5.55
N CYS A 956 22.46 -3.39 -5.55
CA CYS A 956 23.19 -2.18 -5.18
C CYS A 956 23.49 -1.28 -6.38
N MET A 957 23.72 -1.88 -7.55
CA MET A 957 24.02 -1.14 -8.78
C MET A 957 23.52 -1.88 -10.01
N LYS A 958 23.01 -1.13 -10.99
CA LYS A 958 22.72 -1.63 -12.34
C LYS A 958 23.35 -0.74 -13.40
N ARG A 959 24.08 -1.36 -14.33
CA ARG A 959 24.56 -0.75 -15.57
C ARG A 959 23.86 -1.35 -16.78
N TYR A 960 23.52 -0.52 -17.75
CA TYR A 960 23.16 -0.93 -19.10
C TYR A 960 23.87 -0.02 -20.10
N LYS A 961 24.77 -0.58 -20.92
CA LYS A 961 25.69 0.19 -21.77
C LYS A 961 26.46 1.22 -20.94
N ASP A 962 26.28 2.50 -21.20
CA ASP A 962 26.96 3.60 -20.48
C ASP A 962 26.12 4.21 -19.35
N LYS A 963 24.88 3.75 -19.14
CA LYS A 963 24.01 4.25 -18.07
C LYS A 963 24.23 3.43 -16.80
N ILE A 964 24.67 4.07 -15.73
CA ILE A 964 24.86 3.48 -14.40
C ILE A 964 23.83 4.08 -13.45
N LYS A 965 23.24 3.23 -12.60
CA LYS A 965 22.38 3.66 -11.49
C LYS A 965 22.73 2.88 -10.22
N TYR A 966 22.86 3.62 -9.13
CA TYR A 966 23.06 3.08 -7.78
C TYR A 966 21.73 3.06 -7.03
N PHE A 967 21.60 2.10 -6.13
CA PHE A 967 20.41 1.85 -5.35
C PHE A 967 20.75 1.66 -3.87
N HIS A 968 19.77 1.88 -3.00
CA HIS A 968 19.90 1.64 -1.57
C HIS A 968 20.01 0.13 -1.27
N HIS A 969 20.75 -0.26 -0.23
CA HIS A 969 21.08 -1.64 0.21
C HIS A 969 19.90 -2.56 0.56
N ILE A 970 18.65 -2.16 0.29
CA ILE A 970 17.42 -2.98 0.50
C ILE A 970 16.53 -2.98 -0.74
N THR A 971 17.11 -2.62 -1.89
CA THR A 971 16.40 -2.61 -3.17
C THR A 971 16.40 -4.01 -3.74
N GLN A 972 15.23 -4.64 -3.84
CA GLN A 972 15.11 -5.95 -4.46
C GLN A 972 14.58 -5.82 -5.88
N PHE A 973 14.93 -6.77 -6.75
CA PHE A 973 14.50 -6.79 -8.14
C PHE A 973 13.48 -7.88 -8.37
N PHE A 974 12.60 -7.68 -9.36
CA PHE A 974 11.44 -8.53 -9.59
C PHE A 974 11.79 -10.00 -9.84
N ASN A 975 12.60 -10.26 -10.86
CA ASN A 975 13.18 -11.57 -11.14
C ASN A 975 14.43 -11.43 -12.01
N HIS A 976 15.20 -12.50 -12.13
CA HIS A 976 16.44 -12.50 -12.90
C HIS A 976 16.21 -12.23 -14.40
N GLU A 977 15.09 -12.62 -15.02
CA GLU A 977 14.80 -12.26 -16.42
C GLU A 977 14.62 -10.75 -16.58
N ASN A 978 13.93 -10.11 -15.62
CA ASN A 978 13.72 -8.68 -15.62
C ASN A 978 15.00 -7.90 -15.33
N LEU A 979 15.91 -8.44 -14.52
CA LEU A 979 17.22 -7.84 -14.25
C LEU A 979 18.01 -7.59 -15.56
N TRP A 980 17.79 -8.43 -16.57
CA TRP A 980 18.43 -8.35 -17.89
C TRP A 980 17.54 -7.74 -18.97
N SER A 981 16.44 -7.06 -18.61
CA SER A 981 15.55 -6.44 -19.59
C SER A 981 16.11 -5.13 -20.14
N ASP A 982 16.10 -4.97 -21.47
CA ASP A 982 16.39 -3.70 -22.16
C ASP A 982 15.29 -2.65 -22.01
N LYS A 983 14.06 -3.08 -21.66
CA LYS A 983 12.86 -2.23 -21.73
C LYS A 983 12.53 -1.59 -20.39
N GLN A 984 12.41 -2.40 -19.34
CA GLN A 984 11.96 -1.96 -18.03
C GLN A 984 12.65 -2.77 -16.93
N LEU A 985 13.17 -2.07 -15.92
CA LEU A 985 13.68 -2.66 -14.69
C LEU A 985 12.65 -2.44 -13.58
N ILE A 986 12.16 -3.53 -13.01
CA ILE A 986 11.16 -3.52 -11.95
C ILE A 986 11.86 -3.83 -10.64
N LEU A 987 11.86 -2.86 -9.74
CA LEU A 987 12.46 -2.92 -8.42
C LEU A 987 11.39 -2.71 -7.36
N TYR A 988 11.56 -3.29 -6.18
CA TYR A 988 10.75 -2.94 -5.02
C TYR A 988 11.66 -2.48 -3.88
N GLN A 989 11.42 -1.25 -3.42
CA GLN A 989 12.25 -0.55 -2.45
C GLN A 989 11.55 -0.48 -1.09
N ASN A 990 12.32 -0.64 -0.01
CA ASN A 990 11.84 -0.63 1.37
C ASN A 990 10.71 -1.64 1.66
N ARG A 991 10.52 -2.64 0.79
CA ARG A 991 9.39 -3.57 0.82
C ARG A 991 8.01 -2.89 0.78
N SER A 992 7.88 -1.62 0.45
CA SER A 992 6.59 -0.88 0.50
C SER A 992 6.32 -0.05 -0.75
N SER A 993 7.14 -0.20 -1.79
CA SER A 993 6.96 0.48 -3.06
C SER A 993 7.48 -0.38 -4.21
N LEU A 994 6.77 -0.36 -5.33
CA LEU A 994 7.18 -0.97 -6.60
C LEU A 994 7.57 0.15 -7.56
N ASN A 995 8.83 0.16 -7.97
CA ASN A 995 9.40 1.12 -8.90
C ASN A 995 9.65 0.47 -10.26
N ILE A 996 9.06 1.02 -11.31
CA ILE A 996 9.27 0.59 -12.68
C ILE A 996 10.12 1.66 -13.36
N TYR A 997 11.36 1.32 -13.64
CA TYR A 997 12.31 2.16 -14.37
C TYR A 997 12.28 1.81 -15.84
N SER A 998 11.96 2.78 -16.68
CA SER A 998 12.20 2.74 -18.12
C SER A 998 13.33 3.70 -18.50
N PRO A 999 13.93 3.58 -19.70
CA PRO A 999 14.98 4.49 -20.15
C PRO A 999 14.61 5.98 -20.14
N GLN A 1000 13.30 6.33 -20.13
CA GLN A 1000 12.80 7.70 -20.16
C GLN A 1000 11.96 8.11 -18.93
N THR A 1001 11.40 7.18 -18.17
CA THR A 1001 10.45 7.48 -17.07
C THR A 1001 10.62 6.53 -15.88
N GLN A 1002 10.34 7.03 -14.68
CA GLN A 1002 10.20 6.24 -13.45
C GLN A 1002 8.75 6.30 -13.00
N ILE A 1003 8.15 5.14 -12.74
CA ILE A 1003 6.81 5.02 -12.15
C ILE A 1003 6.97 4.37 -10.78
N THR A 1004 6.48 5.02 -9.73
CA THR A 1004 6.49 4.49 -8.36
C THR A 1004 5.05 4.17 -7.93
N LEU A 1005 4.81 2.92 -7.56
CA LEU A 1005 3.55 2.42 -7.05
C LEU A 1005 3.70 2.13 -5.55
N PRO A 1006 3.11 2.94 -4.64
CA PRO A 1006 3.24 2.74 -3.21
C PRO A 1006 2.31 1.64 -2.68
N PHE A 1007 2.82 0.80 -1.79
CA PHE A 1007 2.13 -0.26 -1.06
C PHE A 1007 2.18 0.04 0.45
N ARG A 1008 1.36 0.99 0.91
CA ARG A 1008 1.41 1.55 2.28
C ARG A 1008 1.00 0.59 3.41
N HIS A 1009 0.30 -0.49 3.07
CA HIS A 1009 -0.20 -1.48 4.04
C HIS A 1009 0.20 -2.91 3.67
N PHE A 1010 1.17 -3.08 2.78
CA PHE A 1010 1.58 -4.40 2.29
C PHE A 1010 3.10 -4.44 2.12
N ARG A 1011 3.78 -5.12 3.05
CA ARG A 1011 5.22 -5.36 2.92
C ARG A 1011 5.46 -6.41 1.83
N ILE A 1012 6.00 -6.00 0.69
CA ILE A 1012 6.41 -6.84 -0.41
C ILE A 1012 7.63 -7.66 0.02
N TRP A 1013 7.43 -8.96 0.14
CA TRP A 1013 8.46 -9.93 0.48
C TRP A 1013 8.90 -10.79 -0.71
N ASP A 1014 8.00 -11.02 -1.68
CA ASP A 1014 8.30 -11.68 -2.95
C ASP A 1014 7.31 -11.25 -4.04
N MET A 1015 7.70 -11.35 -5.31
CA MET A 1015 6.85 -10.99 -6.44
C MET A 1015 7.04 -11.95 -7.61
N GLN A 1016 5.95 -12.42 -8.21
CA GLN A 1016 5.99 -13.38 -9.31
C GLN A 1016 4.95 -13.05 -10.38
N TRP A 1017 5.26 -13.33 -11.65
CA TRP A 1017 4.30 -13.15 -12.74
C TRP A 1017 3.62 -14.46 -13.10
N ASN A 1018 2.30 -14.49 -13.04
CA ASN A 1018 1.45 -15.54 -13.57
C ASN A 1018 1.17 -15.28 -15.06
N LEU A 1019 1.91 -15.99 -15.93
CA LEU A 1019 1.77 -15.89 -17.38
C LEU A 1019 0.37 -16.31 -17.88
N GLN A 1020 -0.24 -17.34 -17.29
CA GLN A 1020 -1.52 -17.89 -17.76
C GLN A 1020 -2.69 -16.93 -17.53
N HIS A 1021 -2.73 -16.31 -16.35
CA HIS A 1021 -3.80 -15.37 -15.99
C HIS A 1021 -3.43 -13.92 -16.30
N SER A 1022 -2.23 -13.68 -16.83
CA SER A 1022 -1.64 -12.35 -16.98
C SER A 1022 -1.71 -11.58 -15.66
N GLN A 1023 -1.39 -12.19 -14.53
CA GLN A 1023 -1.51 -11.57 -13.21
C GLN A 1023 -0.14 -11.43 -12.55
N LEU A 1024 0.08 -10.36 -11.82
CA LEU A 1024 1.25 -10.18 -10.96
C LEU A 1024 0.85 -10.59 -9.53
N ILE A 1025 1.56 -11.55 -8.97
CA ILE A 1025 1.41 -12.03 -7.60
C ILE A 1025 2.44 -11.30 -6.74
N ILE A 1026 1.99 -10.64 -5.69
CA ILE A 1026 2.85 -9.94 -4.74
C ILE A 1026 2.61 -10.58 -3.38
N ARG A 1027 3.63 -11.18 -2.79
CA ARG A 1027 3.56 -11.90 -1.52
C ARG A 1027 4.12 -11.04 -0.39
N SER A 1028 3.46 -11.13 0.76
CA SER A 1028 3.96 -10.64 2.04
C SER A 1028 4.25 -11.82 2.98
N ASP A 1029 4.61 -11.53 4.23
CA ASP A 1029 4.89 -12.56 5.23
C ASP A 1029 3.63 -13.37 5.60
N GLN A 1030 2.47 -12.70 5.65
CA GLN A 1030 1.20 -13.28 6.09
C GLN A 1030 0.14 -13.40 4.97
N ASP A 1031 0.23 -12.57 3.93
CA ASP A 1031 -0.78 -12.43 2.86
C ASP A 1031 -0.19 -12.40 1.44
N TYR A 1032 -1.04 -12.49 0.41
CA TYR A 1032 -0.67 -12.24 -0.99
C TYR A 1032 -1.69 -11.33 -1.70
N CYS A 1033 -1.23 -10.58 -2.70
CA CYS A 1033 -2.00 -9.68 -3.54
C CYS A 1033 -1.91 -10.14 -5.00
N LEU A 1034 -3.04 -10.11 -5.72
CA LEU A 1034 -3.12 -10.41 -7.14
C LEU A 1034 -3.43 -9.12 -7.91
N VAL A 1035 -2.48 -8.67 -8.71
CA VAL A 1035 -2.60 -7.47 -9.56
C VAL A 1035 -2.89 -7.93 -10.99
N THR A 1036 -4.02 -7.49 -11.56
CA THR A 1036 -4.42 -7.85 -12.93
C THR A 1036 -4.26 -6.63 -13.83
N PRO A 1037 -3.57 -6.72 -14.98
CA PRO A 1037 -3.42 -5.63 -15.93
C PRO A 1037 -4.78 -5.32 -16.52
N VAL A 1038 -5.25 -4.10 -16.25
CA VAL A 1038 -6.38 -3.52 -16.96
C VAL A 1038 -5.86 -3.20 -18.36
N LYS A 1039 -6.33 -3.93 -19.39
CA LYS A 1039 -6.05 -3.53 -20.77
C LYS A 1039 -6.56 -2.12 -20.97
N LYS A 1040 -5.66 -1.15 -21.17
CA LYS A 1040 -6.01 0.14 -21.75
C LYS A 1040 -6.63 -0.14 -23.12
N THR A 1041 -7.93 0.07 -23.25
CA THR A 1041 -8.59 0.28 -24.55
C THR A 1041 -8.38 1.71 -24.98
#